data_AF-A0A812YNB1-F1
#
_entry.id   AF-A0A812YNB1-F1
#
_cell.length_a   1.000
_cell.length_b   1.000
_cell.length_c   1.000
_cell.angle_alpha   90.00
_cell.angle_beta   90.00
_cell.angle_gamma   90.00
#
_symmetry.space_group_name_H-M   'P 1'
#
loop_
_entity.id
_entity.type
_entity.pdbx_description
1 polymer ?
#
loop_
_entity_poly.entity_id
_entity_poly.type
_entity_poly.pdbx_seq_one_letter_code
_entity_poly.pdbx_strand_id
1 'polypeptide(L)'
;MASLVSAVMPSSGNWSSLARSQLEVLQSLVKKHLEDPSLTDIASADDFSLTSTERGIPRYEHSHLVAALDVILEYQRNRKTTYFTVLGTRAQTSMGTYRHDPRTRLIELLKRWLRTHAANPNITEDEVRRMCGLCRDLLNYPNLFPSRNKTSFMHALSEVYEHMELQLRQVLERDRTCAELAARCLSLSRNLISDVVAFLLLAATHLTQTDGLPSLEVVVLWQSLPASRTPLPSRTDPQLQKVMQDAWQTMLGMLVSNLLSLRWTFHLFAGNGAEEELAHAAPEGSTALIEAPESIPAGFPAQVRRVREEFETGHFKTSGLAGPFREPAQQDARENLLIAVESLFDLLYLIGEVLSQFHRISDSLGDYGMIRVALWLHPCLDCMVEKLQRLQSSLKGLNRAVDAELVIAKARGRSLKKPLPSERMSARGHAAIQRALDGRDCHLAALLQSLEELKSHSSPERLPHVVEGLGDACSQLQNVLSSTHFRARVGDAFPRLPPLANMGRASSRPALRIENGSALEDEAPMGDYSEPEEEQATSACVPMHGPRCIPRSSAGERARSPQPATSAGKDASAAALSLPLPNRDRAREDSPDKSAFQSCLFFAQGSSRRSGSVPAAIRATWRALCGFKETAMLPVPPFPASLPPAHDTVAPRAPDSGAPSDLVTNLPSDGWISHTGPRGRTSWHHKSLGPAPWGNRPEDYSTPASALSVADTTTLSPPRGPRRDTNPFSEDVRQDPVEMGMQGSQTCEASPDVAHLSPLSFGVDRRSTAGTLVGADSSMSLPRDKESIRTLSTEFTPSSTPQVAPTRIPECADTPSTSSRLLGASPAVGKKMPPDGDRGRESHAEPGKATAGTPSTGLRAGCLRAEVHRLTTGVQGWKRHDCRSLLVTGSQLLIYEKGSVDQVKTVVDVGAGEVERCCLVGPGIMSLEVHRKKRRSSSLGRFTSPHRGGGSRSDAREQKLYFFEFDHATAAQEFCDALASLQPLPNR
;
A
#
# COMPACT_ATOMS: atom_id res chain seq x y z
N MET A 1 -15.26 49.30 -54.80
CA MET A 1 -15.14 48.05 -54.00
C MET A 1 -13.68 47.57 -53.90
N ALA A 2 -12.99 47.23 -55.01
CA ALA A 2 -11.60 46.72 -54.94
C ALA A 2 -10.61 47.65 -54.20
N SER A 3 -10.72 48.97 -54.38
CA SER A 3 -9.85 49.95 -53.70
C SER A 3 -10.07 50.08 -52.18
N LEU A 4 -11.14 49.51 -51.61
CA LEU A 4 -11.45 49.59 -50.17
C LEU A 4 -10.90 48.40 -49.38
N VAL A 5 -10.64 47.27 -50.04
CA VAL A 5 -10.01 46.08 -49.42
C VAL A 5 -8.50 46.32 -49.19
N SER A 6 -7.87 47.15 -50.02
CA SER A 6 -6.44 47.47 -49.88
C SER A 6 -6.10 48.37 -48.68
N ALA A 7 -7.09 48.98 -48.02
CA ALA A 7 -6.87 49.96 -46.94
C ALA A 7 -6.91 49.35 -45.52
N VAL A 8 -7.24 48.07 -45.38
CA VAL A 8 -7.42 47.38 -44.08
C VAL A 8 -6.43 46.22 -43.88
N MET A 9 -5.64 45.87 -44.90
CA MET A 9 -4.53 44.93 -44.76
C MET A 9 -3.28 45.68 -44.27
N PRO A 10 -2.83 45.48 -43.01
CA PRO A 10 -1.60 46.12 -42.53
C PRO A 10 -0.42 45.67 -43.39
N SER A 11 0.45 46.62 -43.72
CA SER A 11 1.62 46.41 -44.58
C SER A 11 2.44 45.19 -44.13
N SER A 12 2.87 44.39 -45.10
CA SER A 12 3.43 43.05 -44.90
C SER A 12 4.64 42.98 -43.95
N GLY A 13 5.34 44.10 -43.72
CA GLY A 13 6.40 44.20 -42.72
C GLY A 13 5.95 43.96 -41.27
N ASN A 14 4.76 44.41 -40.88
CA ASN A 14 4.31 44.37 -39.47
C ASN A 14 3.90 42.97 -38.96
N TRP A 15 3.65 42.01 -39.85
CA TRP A 15 3.38 40.64 -39.41
C TRP A 15 4.63 39.96 -38.82
N SER A 16 5.82 40.37 -39.28
CA SER A 16 7.09 39.83 -38.78
C SER A 16 7.41 40.25 -37.34
N SER A 17 7.04 41.48 -36.93
CA SER A 17 7.30 41.98 -35.58
C SER A 17 6.34 41.38 -34.55
N LEU A 18 5.04 41.27 -34.87
CA LEU A 18 4.07 40.61 -33.98
C LEU A 18 4.38 39.12 -33.79
N ALA A 19 4.70 38.39 -34.86
CA ALA A 19 5.04 36.97 -34.77
C ALA A 19 6.34 36.74 -33.97
N ARG A 20 7.33 37.62 -34.11
CA ARG A 20 8.56 37.59 -33.29
C ARG A 20 8.25 37.84 -31.81
N SER A 21 7.47 38.88 -31.49
CA SER A 21 7.07 39.19 -30.11
C SER A 21 6.25 38.06 -29.46
N GLN A 22 5.32 37.45 -30.20
CA GLN A 22 4.59 36.25 -29.75
C GLN A 22 5.55 35.09 -29.43
N LEU A 23 6.59 34.88 -30.26
CA LEU A 23 7.57 33.81 -30.05
C LEU A 23 8.48 34.08 -28.85
N GLU A 24 8.95 35.31 -28.69
CA GLU A 24 9.78 35.74 -27.55
C GLU A 24 9.04 35.57 -26.21
N VAL A 25 7.77 36.01 -26.13
CA VAL A 25 6.95 35.79 -24.92
C VAL A 25 6.66 34.31 -24.70
N LEU A 26 6.34 33.55 -25.75
CA LEU A 26 6.11 32.10 -25.65
C LEU A 26 7.37 31.38 -25.12
N GLN A 27 8.55 31.70 -25.65
CA GLN A 27 9.83 31.12 -25.19
C GLN A 27 10.16 31.52 -23.75
N SER A 28 9.88 32.76 -23.35
CA SER A 28 10.03 33.22 -21.97
C SER A 28 9.10 32.45 -21.01
N LEU A 29 7.84 32.24 -21.38
CA LEU A 29 6.87 31.48 -20.57
C LEU A 29 7.18 29.98 -20.54
N VAL A 30 7.60 29.38 -21.67
CA VAL A 30 8.07 27.99 -21.71
C VAL A 30 9.28 27.82 -20.78
N LYS A 31 10.29 28.68 -20.87
CA LYS A 31 11.47 28.65 -19.99
C LYS A 31 11.14 28.91 -18.51
N LYS A 32 10.07 29.66 -18.22
CA LYS A 32 9.59 29.90 -16.85
C LYS A 32 8.95 28.65 -16.24
N HIS A 33 8.20 27.89 -17.04
CA HIS A 33 7.35 26.78 -16.54
C HIS A 33 7.91 25.39 -16.82
N LEU A 34 8.89 25.22 -17.71
CA LEU A 34 9.43 23.92 -18.10
C LEU A 34 10.96 23.89 -17.95
N GLU A 35 11.42 22.98 -17.12
CA GLU A 35 12.85 22.72 -16.86
C GLU A 35 13.40 21.63 -17.78
N ASP A 36 12.55 20.79 -18.38
CA ASP A 36 12.93 19.73 -19.32
C ASP A 36 13.56 20.34 -20.59
N PRO A 37 14.86 20.10 -20.86
CA PRO A 37 15.52 20.59 -22.07
C PRO A 37 14.84 20.06 -23.32
N SER A 38 14.34 18.82 -23.32
CA SER A 38 13.73 18.18 -24.49
C SER A 38 12.38 18.77 -24.89
N LEU A 39 11.68 19.44 -23.97
CA LEU A 39 10.47 20.23 -24.27
C LEU A 39 10.83 21.67 -24.65
N THR A 40 11.86 22.23 -24.02
CA THR A 40 12.40 23.56 -24.35
C THR A 40 12.96 23.60 -25.78
N ASP A 41 13.63 22.53 -26.21
CA ASP A 41 14.18 22.37 -27.56
C ASP A 41 13.10 22.33 -28.64
N ILE A 42 11.86 21.92 -28.34
CA ILE A 42 10.75 21.95 -29.31
C ILE A 42 10.27 23.39 -29.54
N ALA A 43 10.37 24.25 -28.52
CA ALA A 43 10.05 25.66 -28.67
C ALA A 43 11.10 26.42 -29.52
N SER A 44 12.34 25.92 -29.58
CA SER A 44 13.44 26.52 -30.34
C SER A 44 13.63 25.90 -31.73
N ALA A 45 13.66 24.57 -31.83
CA ALA A 45 14.21 23.81 -32.96
C ALA A 45 13.23 23.56 -34.12
N ASP A 46 13.74 22.80 -35.08
CA ASP A 46 13.16 22.55 -36.41
C ASP A 46 12.32 21.25 -36.45
N ASP A 47 12.26 20.49 -35.35
CA ASP A 47 11.81 19.09 -35.21
C ASP A 47 10.27 18.88 -35.32
N PHE A 48 9.60 19.83 -35.98
CA PHE A 48 8.14 19.95 -36.15
C PHE A 48 7.50 18.91 -37.07
N SER A 49 8.27 18.01 -37.68
CA SER A 49 7.78 17.00 -38.64
C SER A 49 7.22 15.73 -37.98
N LEU A 50 7.45 15.52 -36.67
CA LEU A 50 7.33 14.20 -36.02
C LEU A 50 5.95 13.82 -35.45
N THR A 51 4.93 14.67 -35.57
CA THR A 51 3.69 14.54 -34.76
C THR A 51 2.39 14.45 -35.59
N SER A 52 2.47 13.85 -36.78
CA SER A 52 1.33 13.54 -37.64
C SER A 52 0.44 12.40 -37.11
N THR A 53 0.96 11.53 -36.24
CA THR A 53 0.17 10.53 -35.52
C THR A 53 -0.88 11.22 -34.65
N GLU A 54 -2.14 10.81 -34.69
CA GLU A 54 -3.22 11.50 -33.94
C GLU A 54 -3.30 11.04 -32.47
N ARG A 55 -3.31 9.74 -32.20
CA ARG A 55 -3.42 9.22 -30.81
C ARG A 55 -2.21 8.40 -30.35
N GLY A 56 -1.72 7.44 -31.13
CA GLY A 56 -0.41 6.78 -30.95
C GLY A 56 -0.20 5.96 -29.67
N ILE A 57 -1.13 6.00 -28.71
CA ILE A 57 -1.00 5.44 -27.37
C ILE A 57 -2.05 4.33 -27.18
N PRO A 58 -1.67 3.11 -26.79
CA PRO A 58 -2.58 1.98 -26.70
C PRO A 58 -3.40 1.94 -25.40
N ARG A 59 -3.01 2.68 -24.35
CA ARG A 59 -3.68 2.72 -23.03
C ARG A 59 -3.53 4.10 -22.40
N TYR A 60 -4.59 4.58 -21.75
CA TYR A 60 -4.61 5.87 -21.06
C TYR A 60 -4.97 5.64 -19.59
N GLU A 61 -4.19 6.23 -18.69
CA GLU A 61 -4.44 6.21 -17.24
C GLU A 61 -5.18 7.47 -16.77
N HIS A 62 -5.07 8.57 -17.54
CA HIS A 62 -5.56 9.90 -17.17
C HIS A 62 -6.54 10.47 -18.19
N SER A 63 -7.84 10.31 -17.92
CA SER A 63 -8.91 10.67 -18.87
C SER A 63 -8.94 12.16 -19.25
N HIS A 64 -8.62 13.06 -18.31
CA HIS A 64 -8.59 14.50 -18.60
C HIS A 64 -7.43 14.91 -19.50
N LEU A 65 -6.27 14.25 -19.40
CA LEU A 65 -5.16 14.49 -20.34
C LEU A 65 -5.51 14.01 -21.76
N VAL A 66 -6.30 12.94 -21.91
CA VAL A 66 -6.84 12.52 -23.22
C VAL A 66 -7.81 13.54 -23.78
N ALA A 67 -8.71 14.08 -22.95
CA ALA A 67 -9.65 15.11 -23.38
C ALA A 67 -8.92 16.39 -23.83
N ALA A 68 -7.91 16.86 -23.08
CA ALA A 68 -7.04 17.97 -23.49
C ALA A 68 -6.32 17.69 -24.82
N LEU A 69 -5.85 16.45 -25.04
CA LEU A 69 -5.21 16.03 -26.27
C LEU A 69 -6.19 16.07 -27.45
N ASP A 70 -7.44 15.64 -27.25
CA ASP A 70 -8.48 15.64 -28.27
C ASP A 70 -8.89 17.07 -28.67
N VAL A 71 -9.03 18.00 -27.72
CA VAL A 71 -9.23 19.44 -27.97
C VAL A 71 -8.12 20.02 -28.85
N ILE A 72 -6.86 19.67 -28.54
CA ILE A 72 -5.69 20.06 -29.35
C ILE A 72 -5.77 19.51 -30.77
N LEU A 73 -6.13 18.23 -30.94
CA LEU A 73 -6.25 17.59 -32.25
C LEU A 73 -7.40 18.19 -33.07
N GLU A 74 -8.52 18.52 -32.42
CA GLU A 74 -9.67 19.21 -33.04
C GLU A 74 -9.28 20.60 -33.52
N TYR A 75 -8.57 21.39 -32.70
CA TYR A 75 -8.02 22.68 -33.12
C TYR A 75 -7.08 22.54 -34.33
N GLN A 76 -6.18 21.55 -34.32
CA GLN A 76 -5.27 21.29 -35.45
C GLN A 76 -6.00 20.86 -36.72
N ARG A 77 -7.04 20.02 -36.62
CA ARG A 77 -7.88 19.60 -37.76
C ARG A 77 -8.61 20.80 -38.35
N ASN A 78 -9.34 21.57 -37.53
CA ASN A 78 -10.05 22.77 -37.98
C ASN A 78 -9.14 23.82 -38.65
N ARG A 79 -7.93 24.00 -38.13
CA ARG A 79 -6.92 24.88 -38.72
C ARG A 79 -6.43 24.39 -40.09
N LYS A 80 -6.28 23.07 -40.28
CA LYS A 80 -5.91 22.48 -41.58
C LYS A 80 -7.07 22.55 -42.59
N THR A 81 -8.32 22.43 -42.15
CA THR A 81 -9.52 22.45 -43.00
C THR A 81 -10.05 23.85 -43.31
N THR A 82 -9.28 24.92 -43.06
CA THR A 82 -9.68 26.28 -43.44
C THR A 82 -9.53 26.49 -44.95
N TYR A 83 -10.51 26.01 -45.72
CA TYR A 83 -10.60 26.22 -47.18
C TYR A 83 -10.92 27.69 -47.47
N PHE A 84 -10.07 28.36 -48.26
CA PHE A 84 -10.41 29.68 -48.80
C PHE A 84 -11.17 29.50 -50.12
N THR A 85 -12.45 29.85 -50.17
CA THR A 85 -13.26 29.79 -51.39
C THR A 85 -13.04 31.04 -52.23
N VAL A 86 -12.00 31.04 -53.08
CA VAL A 86 -11.82 32.08 -54.11
C VAL A 86 -12.70 31.72 -55.31
N LEU A 87 -13.62 32.62 -55.71
CA LEU A 87 -14.41 32.51 -56.95
C LEU A 87 -15.18 31.18 -57.13
N GLY A 88 -15.63 30.55 -56.03
CA GLY A 88 -16.46 29.35 -56.05
C GLY A 88 -15.70 28.02 -56.24
N THR A 89 -14.43 28.04 -56.64
CA THR A 89 -13.58 26.84 -56.69
C THR A 89 -12.93 26.58 -55.33
N ARG A 90 -13.15 25.38 -54.78
CA ARG A 90 -12.39 24.87 -53.61
C ARG A 90 -10.97 24.47 -54.04
N ALA A 91 -10.09 25.45 -54.21
CA ALA A 91 -8.66 25.18 -54.35
C ALA A 91 -8.07 24.81 -52.98
N GLN A 92 -7.57 23.59 -52.82
CA GLN A 92 -6.59 23.31 -51.76
C GLN A 92 -5.26 23.95 -52.17
N THR A 93 -5.06 25.22 -51.81
CA THR A 93 -3.70 25.76 -51.73
C THR A 93 -2.92 24.89 -50.76
N SER A 94 -1.77 24.33 -51.19
CA SER A 94 -0.88 23.63 -50.27
C SER A 94 -0.50 24.61 -49.15
N MET A 95 -1.04 24.35 -47.95
CA MET A 95 -0.90 25.26 -46.81
C MET A 95 0.59 25.48 -46.57
N GLY A 96 1.03 26.75 -46.63
CA GLY A 96 2.39 27.13 -46.29
C GLY A 96 2.77 26.57 -44.92
N THR A 97 4.00 26.09 -44.78
CA THR A 97 4.44 25.37 -43.59
C THR A 97 4.32 26.25 -42.34
N TYR A 98 3.34 25.97 -41.48
CA TYR A 98 3.10 26.67 -40.20
C TYR A 98 4.20 26.43 -39.14
N ARG A 99 5.42 26.06 -39.55
CA ARG A 99 6.58 25.65 -38.74
C ARG A 99 7.14 26.76 -37.85
N HIS A 100 6.96 28.01 -38.28
CA HIS A 100 7.41 29.21 -37.58
C HIS A 100 6.26 29.96 -36.87
N ASP A 101 5.03 29.44 -36.92
CA ASP A 101 3.90 30.04 -36.23
C ASP A 101 3.90 29.68 -34.73
N PRO A 102 3.92 30.66 -33.80
CA PRO A 102 4.01 30.39 -32.36
C PRO A 102 2.87 29.53 -31.80
N ARG A 103 1.66 29.61 -32.40
CA ARG A 103 0.50 28.82 -31.97
C ARG A 103 0.72 27.34 -32.28
N THR A 104 1.23 27.03 -33.48
CA THR A 104 1.66 25.66 -33.82
C THR A 104 2.73 25.18 -32.84
N ARG A 105 3.72 26.03 -32.51
CA ARG A 105 4.79 25.66 -31.58
C ARG A 105 4.29 25.25 -30.20
N LEU A 106 3.42 26.06 -29.57
CA LEU A 106 2.82 25.69 -28.29
C LEU A 106 2.01 24.39 -28.40
N ILE A 107 1.14 24.27 -29.40
CA ILE A 107 0.24 23.12 -29.52
C ILE A 107 1.03 21.82 -29.68
N GLU A 108 2.14 21.82 -30.42
CA GLU A 108 3.01 20.65 -30.54
C GLU A 108 3.72 20.28 -29.24
N LEU A 109 4.20 21.27 -28.49
CA LEU A 109 4.77 21.08 -27.15
C LEU A 109 3.73 20.47 -26.19
N LEU A 110 2.52 21.04 -26.11
CA LEU A 110 1.42 20.52 -25.30
C LEU A 110 1.04 19.09 -25.73
N LYS A 111 0.92 18.85 -27.04
CA LYS A 111 0.57 17.54 -27.62
C LYS A 111 1.60 16.47 -27.28
N ARG A 112 2.91 16.78 -27.32
CA ARG A 112 3.97 15.84 -26.91
C ARG A 112 3.93 15.57 -25.42
N TRP A 113 3.83 16.61 -24.58
CA TRP A 113 3.73 16.43 -23.12
C TRP A 113 2.53 15.56 -22.75
N LEU A 114 1.34 15.90 -23.26
CA LEU A 114 0.11 15.14 -23.05
C LEU A 114 0.26 13.67 -23.45
N ARG A 115 0.93 13.38 -24.56
CA ARG A 115 1.17 12.00 -25.00
C ARG A 115 2.10 11.23 -24.08
N THR A 116 3.20 11.84 -23.66
CA THR A 116 4.14 11.22 -22.70
C THR A 116 3.45 10.93 -21.36
N HIS A 117 2.53 11.79 -20.92
CA HIS A 117 1.97 11.74 -19.57
C HIS A 117 0.59 11.07 -19.46
N ALA A 118 -0.25 11.04 -20.51
CA ALA A 118 -1.59 10.43 -20.45
C ALA A 118 -1.59 8.91 -20.18
N ALA A 119 -0.47 8.24 -20.45
CA ALA A 119 -0.24 6.82 -20.14
C ALA A 119 0.68 6.59 -18.92
N ASN A 120 1.20 7.65 -18.29
CA ASN A 120 2.10 7.54 -17.13
C ASN A 120 1.26 7.51 -15.84
N PRO A 121 1.13 6.38 -15.12
CA PRO A 121 0.34 6.33 -13.89
C PRO A 121 0.92 7.22 -12.77
N ASN A 122 2.20 7.58 -12.86
CA ASN A 122 2.97 8.28 -11.83
C ASN A 122 3.22 9.76 -12.21
N ILE A 123 2.22 10.42 -12.81
CA ILE A 123 2.29 11.86 -13.07
C ILE A 123 2.30 12.64 -11.75
N THR A 124 3.25 13.55 -11.59
CA THR A 124 3.39 14.34 -10.35
C THR A 124 2.51 15.59 -10.35
N GLU A 125 2.13 16.02 -9.16
CA GLU A 125 1.38 17.27 -8.93
C GLU A 125 2.06 18.47 -9.60
N ASP A 126 3.37 18.59 -9.46
CA ASP A 126 4.14 19.72 -9.98
C ASP A 126 4.28 19.71 -11.50
N GLU A 127 4.34 18.55 -12.16
CA GLU A 127 4.27 18.48 -13.63
C GLU A 127 2.95 19.03 -14.16
N VAL A 128 1.82 18.66 -13.56
CA VAL A 128 0.50 19.17 -13.96
C VAL A 128 0.37 20.66 -13.59
N ARG A 129 0.82 21.07 -12.41
CA ARG A 129 0.82 22.48 -11.97
C ARG A 129 1.64 23.37 -12.90
N ARG A 130 2.83 22.95 -13.31
CA ARG A 130 3.67 23.67 -14.29
C ARG A 130 2.95 23.83 -15.63
N MET A 131 2.28 22.78 -16.12
CA MET A 131 1.53 22.84 -17.38
C MET A 131 0.26 23.71 -17.27
N CYS A 132 -0.44 23.66 -16.14
CA CYS A 132 -1.53 24.60 -15.81
C CYS A 132 -1.01 26.05 -15.80
N GLY A 133 0.12 26.29 -15.11
CA GLY A 133 0.77 27.60 -15.01
C GLY A 133 1.13 28.19 -16.36
N LEU A 134 1.70 27.39 -17.27
CA LEU A 134 1.99 27.79 -18.64
C LEU A 134 0.72 28.21 -19.40
N CYS A 135 -0.33 27.39 -19.35
CA CYS A 135 -1.59 27.68 -20.04
C CYS A 135 -2.27 28.94 -19.46
N ARG A 136 -2.33 29.06 -18.13
CA ARG A 136 -2.89 30.22 -17.41
C ARG A 136 -2.16 31.51 -17.74
N ASP A 137 -0.82 31.50 -17.69
CA ASP A 137 -0.02 32.68 -17.98
C ASP A 137 -0.19 33.12 -19.44
N LEU A 138 -0.34 32.19 -20.40
CA LEU A 138 -0.67 32.50 -21.78
C LEU A 138 -2.09 33.08 -21.94
N LEU A 139 -3.08 32.55 -21.22
CA LEU A 139 -4.45 33.09 -21.19
C LEU A 139 -4.51 34.54 -20.68
N ASN A 140 -3.57 34.94 -19.82
CA ASN A 140 -3.42 36.33 -19.35
C ASN A 140 -2.89 37.31 -20.42
N TYR A 141 -2.49 36.85 -21.61
CA TYR A 141 -2.07 37.69 -22.74
C TYR A 141 -3.02 37.61 -23.96
N PRO A 142 -4.32 37.96 -23.83
CA PRO A 142 -5.30 37.85 -24.93
C PRO A 142 -4.92 38.67 -26.18
N ASN A 143 -4.18 39.77 -25.99
CA ASN A 143 -3.71 40.63 -27.08
C ASN A 143 -2.61 39.98 -27.94
N LEU A 144 -1.86 39.00 -27.43
CA LEU A 144 -0.88 38.27 -28.23
C LEU A 144 -1.56 37.37 -29.25
N PHE A 145 -2.70 36.76 -28.90
CA PHE A 145 -3.41 35.81 -29.76
C PHE A 145 -4.90 36.16 -29.91
N PRO A 146 -5.22 37.25 -30.64
CA PRO A 146 -6.60 37.74 -30.73
C PRO A 146 -7.56 36.70 -31.31
N SER A 147 -8.61 36.39 -30.55
CA SER A 147 -9.71 35.51 -30.95
C SER A 147 -10.52 36.13 -32.08
N ARG A 148 -10.52 35.51 -33.27
CA ARG A 148 -11.30 35.95 -34.45
C ARG A 148 -12.52 35.08 -34.75
N ASN A 149 -12.67 33.96 -34.04
CA ASN A 149 -13.65 32.90 -34.27
C ASN A 149 -13.94 32.18 -32.95
N LYS A 150 -15.04 31.42 -32.86
CA LYS A 150 -15.32 30.57 -31.69
C LYS A 150 -14.26 29.47 -31.53
N THR A 151 -13.81 28.88 -32.64
CA THR A 151 -12.69 27.92 -32.70
C THR A 151 -11.32 28.62 -32.70
N SER A 152 -11.13 29.62 -31.83
CA SER A 152 -9.84 30.31 -31.72
C SER A 152 -8.82 29.47 -30.96
N PHE A 153 -7.55 29.81 -31.16
CA PHE A 153 -6.45 29.26 -30.38
C PHE A 153 -6.63 29.45 -28.87
N MET A 154 -7.13 30.62 -28.44
CA MET A 154 -7.34 30.92 -27.02
C MET A 154 -8.52 30.15 -26.44
N HIS A 155 -9.57 29.87 -27.23
CA HIS A 155 -10.67 29.02 -26.79
C HIS A 155 -10.20 27.58 -26.56
N ALA A 156 -9.50 26.99 -27.53
CA ALA A 156 -8.92 25.66 -27.39
C ALA A 156 -7.90 25.59 -26.24
N LEU A 157 -7.10 26.64 -26.00
CA LEU A 157 -6.19 26.70 -24.86
C LEU A 157 -6.92 26.81 -23.51
N SER A 158 -8.08 27.46 -23.47
CA SER A 158 -8.95 27.52 -22.28
C SER A 158 -9.54 26.15 -21.95
N GLU A 159 -10.08 25.43 -22.94
CA GLU A 159 -10.57 24.06 -22.77
C GLU A 159 -9.47 23.09 -22.33
N VAL A 160 -8.26 23.22 -22.90
CA VAL A 160 -7.07 22.48 -22.44
C VAL A 160 -6.75 22.82 -20.98
N TYR A 161 -6.77 24.10 -20.61
CA TYR A 161 -6.51 24.53 -19.23
C TYR A 161 -7.53 23.96 -18.24
N GLU A 162 -8.83 23.99 -18.56
CA GLU A 162 -9.89 23.39 -17.73
C GLU A 162 -9.66 21.88 -17.53
N HIS A 163 -9.28 21.15 -18.57
CA HIS A 163 -8.92 19.74 -18.44
C HIS A 163 -7.64 19.52 -17.63
N MET A 164 -6.65 20.41 -17.72
CA MET A 164 -5.44 20.35 -16.89
C MET A 164 -5.74 20.64 -15.42
N GLU A 165 -6.63 21.60 -15.10
CA GLU A 165 -7.11 21.85 -13.72
C GLU A 165 -7.89 20.65 -13.15
N LEU A 166 -8.74 20.01 -13.97
CA LEU A 166 -9.44 18.78 -13.56
C LEU A 166 -8.46 17.62 -13.33
N GLN A 167 -7.42 17.49 -14.16
CA GLN A 167 -6.35 16.52 -13.92
C GLN A 167 -5.57 16.86 -12.64
N LEU A 168 -5.22 18.14 -12.42
CA LEU A 168 -4.51 18.57 -11.22
C LEU A 168 -5.33 18.25 -9.97
N ARG A 169 -6.66 18.46 -10.02
CA ARG A 169 -7.57 18.04 -8.95
C ARG A 169 -7.55 16.53 -8.74
N GLN A 170 -7.59 15.71 -9.79
CA GLN A 170 -7.49 14.25 -9.64
C GLN A 170 -6.12 13.78 -9.12
N VAL A 171 -5.05 14.50 -9.44
CA VAL A 171 -3.71 14.22 -8.89
C VAL A 171 -3.65 14.61 -7.42
N LEU A 172 -4.19 15.78 -7.03
CA LEU A 172 -4.33 16.20 -5.64
C LEU A 172 -5.28 15.30 -4.81
N GLU A 173 -6.34 14.76 -5.42
CA GLU A 173 -7.22 13.76 -4.81
C GLU A 173 -6.57 12.37 -4.70
N ARG A 174 -5.51 12.11 -5.49
CA ARG A 174 -4.65 10.92 -5.39
C ARG A 174 -3.45 11.14 -4.47
N ASP A 175 -2.99 12.37 -4.30
CA ASP A 175 -1.88 12.75 -3.44
C ASP A 175 -2.30 12.56 -1.99
N ARG A 176 -1.93 11.40 -1.46
CA ARG A 176 -2.37 11.03 -0.12
C ARG A 176 -1.73 11.97 0.88
N THR A 177 -2.57 12.60 1.69
CA THR A 177 -2.10 13.38 2.83
C THR A 177 -1.23 12.52 3.73
N CYS A 178 -0.32 13.16 4.47
CA CYS A 178 0.50 12.48 5.47
C CYS A 178 -0.37 11.77 6.54
N ALA A 179 -1.61 12.22 6.74
CA ALA A 179 -2.59 11.54 7.60
C ALA A 179 -3.03 10.19 7.01
N GLU A 180 -3.45 10.17 5.74
CA GLU A 180 -3.82 8.92 5.05
C GLU A 180 -2.65 7.95 4.93
N LEU A 181 -1.44 8.44 4.69
CA LEU A 181 -0.22 7.63 4.65
C LEU A 181 0.13 7.06 6.03
N ALA A 182 0.07 7.86 7.10
CA ALA A 182 0.25 7.36 8.46
C ALA A 182 -0.84 6.33 8.85
N ALA A 183 -2.10 6.56 8.47
CA ALA A 183 -3.21 5.63 8.70
C ALA A 183 -2.99 4.30 7.96
N ARG A 184 -2.52 4.37 6.71
CA ARG A 184 -2.13 3.22 5.88
C ARG A 184 -0.99 2.44 6.54
N CYS A 185 0.05 3.13 7.02
CA CYS A 185 1.17 2.50 7.74
C CYS A 185 0.70 1.77 9.01
N LEU A 186 -0.15 2.38 9.84
CA LEU A 186 -0.73 1.71 11.01
C LEU A 186 -1.58 0.49 10.63
N SER A 187 -2.39 0.59 9.58
CA SER A 187 -3.23 -0.51 9.09
C SER A 187 -2.41 -1.69 8.55
N LEU A 188 -1.42 -1.43 7.70
CA LEU A 188 -0.52 -2.45 7.16
C LEU A 188 0.33 -3.08 8.27
N SER A 189 0.73 -2.30 9.26
CA SER A 189 1.45 -2.78 10.44
C SER A 189 0.62 -3.74 11.27
N ARG A 190 -0.67 -3.46 11.53
CA ARG A 190 -1.59 -4.40 12.22
C ARG A 190 -1.63 -5.75 11.50
N ASN A 191 -1.78 -5.72 10.18
CA ASN A 191 -1.88 -6.93 9.37
C ASN A 191 -0.57 -7.73 9.39
N LEU A 192 0.57 -7.06 9.19
CA LEU A 192 1.89 -7.68 9.29
C LEU A 192 2.11 -8.31 10.66
N ILE A 193 1.88 -7.56 11.73
CA ILE A 193 2.06 -8.02 13.12
C ILE A 193 1.16 -9.21 13.43
N SER A 194 -0.10 -9.21 12.98
CA SER A 194 -1.00 -10.34 13.19
C SER A 194 -0.54 -11.60 12.45
N ASP A 195 -0.04 -11.48 11.22
CA ASP A 195 0.52 -12.62 10.47
C ASP A 195 1.84 -13.11 11.09
N VAL A 196 2.70 -12.21 11.57
CA VAL A 196 3.97 -12.55 12.23
C VAL A 196 3.72 -13.25 13.56
N VAL A 197 2.80 -12.75 14.40
CA VAL A 197 2.39 -13.44 15.65
C VAL A 197 1.84 -14.82 15.36
N ALA A 198 0.97 -14.96 14.35
CA ALA A 198 0.45 -16.26 13.95
C ALA A 198 1.56 -17.21 13.46
N PHE A 199 2.54 -16.72 12.69
CA PHE A 199 3.69 -17.52 12.25
C PHE A 199 4.59 -17.95 13.41
N LEU A 200 4.95 -17.03 14.32
CA LEU A 200 5.76 -17.33 15.51
C LEU A 200 5.11 -18.40 16.40
N LEU A 201 3.79 -18.41 16.50
CA LEU A 201 3.03 -19.43 17.24
C LEU A 201 2.93 -20.79 16.54
N LEU A 202 3.13 -20.86 15.22
CA LEU A 202 2.84 -22.07 14.43
C LEU A 202 4.06 -22.76 13.82
N ALA A 203 5.07 -21.99 13.39
CA ALA A 203 6.04 -22.47 12.40
C ALA A 203 7.04 -23.49 12.97
N ALA A 204 7.70 -23.15 14.08
CA ALA A 204 8.69 -24.00 14.75
C ALA A 204 8.17 -24.63 16.06
N THR A 205 6.87 -24.53 16.33
CA THR A 205 6.25 -24.94 17.60
C THR A 205 5.43 -26.23 17.47
N HIS A 206 5.01 -26.79 18.61
CA HIS A 206 4.03 -27.87 18.68
C HIS A 206 2.78 -27.49 19.50
N LEU A 207 2.41 -26.20 19.49
CA LEU A 207 1.27 -25.64 20.22
C LEU A 207 -0.07 -26.05 19.56
N THR A 208 -0.40 -27.35 19.59
CA THR A 208 -1.60 -27.92 18.96
C THR A 208 -2.91 -27.34 19.49
N GLN A 209 -2.90 -26.72 20.67
CA GLN A 209 -3.98 -25.91 21.22
C GLN A 209 -4.46 -24.82 20.24
N THR A 210 -3.56 -24.29 19.40
CA THR A 210 -3.90 -23.26 18.40
C THR A 210 -4.90 -23.72 17.33
N ASP A 211 -5.06 -25.04 17.11
CA ASP A 211 -6.11 -25.58 16.24
C ASP A 211 -7.51 -25.47 16.87
N GLY A 212 -7.61 -25.38 18.19
CA GLY A 212 -8.87 -25.13 18.88
C GLY A 212 -9.38 -23.70 18.70
N LEU A 213 -8.54 -22.78 18.23
CA LEU A 213 -8.91 -21.38 17.98
C LEU A 213 -9.58 -21.20 16.59
N PRO A 214 -10.63 -20.36 16.49
CA PRO A 214 -11.29 -20.08 15.21
C PRO A 214 -10.38 -19.31 14.24
N SER A 215 -9.68 -18.28 14.73
CA SER A 215 -8.64 -17.54 14.00
C SER A 215 -7.35 -17.46 14.84
N LEU A 216 -6.30 -16.84 14.29
CA LEU A 216 -5.08 -16.45 15.03
C LEU A 216 -4.88 -14.93 14.92
N GLU A 217 -5.97 -14.20 14.74
CA GLU A 217 -5.96 -12.75 14.80
C GLU A 217 -5.68 -12.29 16.23
N VAL A 218 -4.94 -11.19 16.39
CA VAL A 218 -4.55 -10.65 17.70
C VAL A 218 -5.74 -10.48 18.64
N VAL A 219 -6.91 -10.07 18.11
CA VAL A 219 -8.14 -9.92 18.90
C VAL A 219 -8.60 -11.24 19.51
N VAL A 220 -8.62 -12.35 18.75
CA VAL A 220 -9.01 -13.68 19.26
C VAL A 220 -7.94 -14.22 20.21
N LEU A 221 -6.67 -13.95 19.95
CA LEU A 221 -5.57 -14.31 20.85
C LEU A 221 -5.71 -13.63 22.22
N TRP A 222 -6.10 -12.35 22.27
CA TRP A 222 -6.40 -11.66 23.54
C TRP A 222 -7.52 -12.32 24.34
N GLN A 223 -8.59 -12.78 23.68
CA GLN A 223 -9.70 -13.47 24.36
C GLN A 223 -9.22 -14.77 25.05
N SER A 224 -8.15 -15.39 24.51
CA SER A 224 -7.51 -16.58 25.05
C SER A 224 -6.39 -16.32 26.07
N LEU A 225 -5.99 -15.06 26.31
CA LEU A 225 -4.94 -14.75 27.29
C LEU A 225 -5.41 -15.04 28.73
N PRO A 226 -4.51 -15.45 29.65
CA PRO A 226 -4.85 -15.57 31.07
C PRO A 226 -5.47 -14.28 31.62
N ALA A 227 -6.44 -14.39 32.52
CA ALA A 227 -7.16 -13.23 33.08
C ALA A 227 -6.26 -12.21 33.79
N SER A 228 -5.07 -12.61 34.26
CA SER A 228 -4.04 -11.73 34.84
C SER A 228 -3.17 -10.99 33.80
N ARG A 229 -3.35 -11.27 32.51
CA ARG A 229 -2.56 -10.72 31.39
C ARG A 229 -3.42 -10.10 30.28
N THR A 230 -4.72 -10.33 30.27
CA THR A 230 -5.61 -9.71 29.29
C THR A 230 -5.61 -8.18 29.46
N PRO A 231 -5.44 -7.39 28.39
CA PRO A 231 -5.66 -5.95 28.45
C PRO A 231 -7.17 -5.61 28.53
N LEU A 232 -8.05 -6.58 28.27
CA LEU A 232 -9.50 -6.40 28.20
C LEU A 232 -10.22 -7.53 28.96
N PRO A 233 -10.40 -7.41 30.30
CA PRO A 233 -11.12 -8.41 31.09
C PRO A 233 -12.55 -8.64 30.59
N SER A 234 -13.22 -7.60 30.10
CA SER A 234 -14.57 -7.64 29.52
C SER A 234 -14.69 -8.50 28.26
N ARG A 235 -13.58 -8.78 27.57
CA ARG A 235 -13.56 -9.55 26.31
C ARG A 235 -12.97 -10.95 26.45
N THR A 236 -12.62 -11.41 27.65
CA THR A 236 -12.09 -12.77 27.84
C THR A 236 -13.13 -13.83 27.49
N ASP A 237 -12.70 -14.89 26.81
CA ASP A 237 -13.51 -16.09 26.58
C ASP A 237 -12.93 -17.24 27.44
N PRO A 238 -13.62 -17.67 28.52
CA PRO A 238 -13.15 -18.75 29.37
C PRO A 238 -12.91 -20.08 28.64
N GLN A 239 -13.60 -20.33 27.52
CA GLN A 239 -13.38 -21.52 26.70
C GLN A 239 -12.08 -21.41 25.93
N LEU A 240 -11.81 -20.26 25.28
CA LEU A 240 -10.55 -20.03 24.56
C LEU A 240 -9.34 -19.96 25.51
N GLN A 241 -9.52 -19.37 26.69
CA GLN A 241 -8.51 -19.38 27.76
C GLN A 241 -8.15 -20.81 28.17
N LYS A 242 -9.16 -21.67 28.43
CA LYS A 242 -8.95 -23.07 28.77
C LYS A 242 -8.25 -23.86 27.65
N VAL A 243 -8.59 -23.57 26.39
CA VAL A 243 -7.93 -24.20 25.22
C VAL A 243 -6.44 -23.84 25.17
N MET A 244 -6.09 -22.56 25.36
CA MET A 244 -4.70 -22.09 25.23
C MET A 244 -3.88 -22.10 26.53
N GLN A 245 -4.46 -22.50 27.66
CA GLN A 245 -3.84 -22.44 28.99
C GLN A 245 -2.45 -23.09 29.05
N ASP A 246 -2.29 -24.27 28.47
CA ASP A 246 -1.01 -25.00 28.44
C ASP A 246 -0.03 -24.37 27.45
N ALA A 247 -0.53 -23.87 26.31
CA ALA A 247 0.31 -23.24 25.30
C ALA A 247 0.98 -21.97 25.86
N TRP A 248 0.23 -21.14 26.61
CA TRP A 248 0.74 -19.93 27.25
C TRP A 248 1.73 -20.18 28.41
N GLN A 249 1.81 -21.40 28.94
CA GLN A 249 2.80 -21.78 29.94
C GLN A 249 4.16 -22.19 29.33
N THR A 250 4.21 -22.48 28.03
CA THR A 250 5.49 -22.74 27.33
C THR A 250 6.34 -21.48 27.26
N MET A 251 7.66 -21.60 27.13
CA MET A 251 8.56 -20.43 27.03
C MET A 251 8.18 -19.51 25.86
N LEU A 252 7.94 -20.07 24.67
CA LEU A 252 7.55 -19.31 23.49
C LEU A 252 6.13 -18.74 23.60
N GLY A 253 5.17 -19.52 24.13
CA GLY A 253 3.84 -19.02 24.43
C GLY A 253 3.87 -17.88 25.44
N MET A 254 4.74 -17.94 26.45
CA MET A 254 4.94 -16.88 27.43
C MET A 254 5.44 -15.60 26.75
N LEU A 255 6.48 -15.69 25.91
CA LEU A 255 6.99 -14.53 25.15
C LEU A 255 5.90 -13.89 24.27
N VAL A 256 5.16 -14.69 23.48
CA VAL A 256 4.08 -14.16 22.63
C VAL A 256 2.92 -13.60 23.47
N SER A 257 2.54 -14.26 24.57
CA SER A 257 1.51 -13.73 25.47
C SER A 257 1.92 -12.39 26.07
N ASN A 258 3.20 -12.22 26.39
CA ASN A 258 3.73 -10.96 26.92
C ASN A 258 3.68 -9.88 25.83
N LEU A 259 4.10 -10.15 24.59
CA LEU A 259 3.95 -9.23 23.45
C LEU A 259 2.49 -8.76 23.26
N LEU A 260 1.55 -9.70 23.32
CA LEU A 260 0.12 -9.42 23.19
C LEU A 260 -0.43 -8.58 24.36
N SER A 261 0.18 -8.69 25.55
CA SER A 261 -0.25 -7.98 26.77
C SER A 261 0.33 -6.55 26.87
N LEU A 262 1.22 -6.13 25.97
CA LEU A 262 1.81 -4.79 26.00
C LEU A 262 0.79 -3.71 25.63
N ARG A 263 0.78 -2.61 26.39
CA ARG A 263 -0.10 -1.43 26.18
C ARG A 263 -0.08 -0.94 24.73
N TRP A 264 1.10 -0.86 24.11
CA TRP A 264 1.25 -0.42 22.72
C TRP A 264 0.61 -1.40 21.71
N THR A 265 0.51 -2.69 22.02
CA THR A 265 -0.17 -3.68 21.19
C THR A 265 -1.68 -3.47 21.28
N PHE A 266 -2.17 -3.18 22.48
CA PHE A 266 -3.56 -2.80 22.70
C PHE A 266 -3.92 -1.50 21.97
N HIS A 267 -3.15 -0.42 22.14
CA HIS A 267 -3.32 0.83 21.39
C HIS A 267 -3.34 0.60 19.88
N LEU A 268 -2.38 -0.18 19.37
CA LEU A 268 -2.30 -0.44 17.94
C LEU A 268 -3.58 -1.12 17.42
N PHE A 269 -4.06 -2.20 18.04
CA PHE A 269 -5.17 -2.98 17.49
C PHE A 269 -6.57 -2.48 17.89
N ALA A 270 -6.75 -1.82 19.04
CA ALA A 270 -8.04 -1.24 19.44
C ALA A 270 -8.25 0.20 18.94
N GLY A 271 -7.18 0.91 18.54
CA GLY A 271 -7.26 2.26 17.97
C GLY A 271 -7.57 3.34 19.02
N ASN A 272 -8.08 4.50 18.61
CA ASN A 272 -8.24 5.65 19.52
C ASN A 272 -9.25 5.42 20.66
N GLY A 273 -10.21 4.49 20.50
CA GLY A 273 -11.13 4.09 21.58
C GLY A 273 -10.51 3.20 22.66
N ALA A 274 -9.26 2.75 22.45
CA ALA A 274 -8.52 1.91 23.39
C ALA A 274 -8.41 2.55 24.79
N GLU A 275 -8.01 3.82 24.85
CA GLU A 275 -7.82 4.54 26.12
C GLU A 275 -9.14 4.67 26.91
N GLU A 276 -10.26 4.89 26.21
CA GLU A 276 -11.60 4.99 26.82
C GLU A 276 -12.09 3.63 27.34
N GLU A 277 -11.94 2.56 26.56
CA GLU A 277 -12.29 1.20 27.01
C GLU A 277 -11.43 0.73 28.18
N LEU A 278 -10.14 1.09 28.22
CA LEU A 278 -9.22 0.74 29.31
C LEU A 278 -9.47 1.59 30.56
N ALA A 279 -9.87 2.86 30.41
CA ALA A 279 -10.36 3.69 31.50
C ALA A 279 -11.68 3.17 32.09
N HIS A 280 -12.60 2.65 31.26
CA HIS A 280 -13.83 2.00 31.72
C HIS A 280 -13.62 0.60 32.31
N ALA A 281 -12.55 -0.10 31.93
CA ALA A 281 -12.18 -1.39 32.51
C ALA A 281 -11.49 -1.28 33.88
N ALA A 282 -10.99 -0.10 34.25
CA ALA A 282 -10.46 0.16 35.59
C ALA A 282 -11.59 0.11 36.62
N PRO A 283 -11.48 -0.68 37.72
CA PRO A 283 -12.49 -0.72 38.77
C PRO A 283 -12.74 0.67 39.36
N GLU A 284 -14.01 1.07 39.50
CA GLU A 284 -14.38 2.36 40.09
C GLU A 284 -13.74 2.51 41.49
N GLY A 285 -12.81 3.46 41.62
CA GLY A 285 -12.02 3.69 42.84
C GLY A 285 -10.56 3.23 42.79
N SER A 286 -10.12 2.51 41.74
CA SER A 286 -8.73 2.07 41.59
C SER A 286 -7.91 3.01 40.69
N THR A 287 -7.45 4.14 41.24
CA THR A 287 -6.45 5.01 40.57
C THR A 287 -5.15 4.27 40.26
N ALA A 288 -4.83 3.26 41.05
CA ALA A 288 -3.66 2.38 40.91
C ALA A 288 -3.60 1.59 39.59
N LEU A 289 -4.67 1.56 38.77
CA LEU A 289 -4.66 0.93 37.45
C LEU A 289 -4.33 1.91 36.29
N ILE A 290 -4.49 3.21 36.52
CA ILE A 290 -4.07 4.27 35.57
C ILE A 290 -2.61 4.65 35.83
N GLU A 291 -2.17 4.59 37.09
CA GLU A 291 -0.76 4.70 37.51
C GLU A 291 -0.07 3.33 37.62
N ALA A 292 -0.72 2.22 37.23
CA ALA A 292 -0.08 0.91 37.14
C ALA A 292 1.11 1.02 36.17
N PRO A 293 2.31 0.56 36.55
CA PRO A 293 3.47 1.37 36.24
C PRO A 293 3.83 1.34 34.77
N GLU A 294 4.48 2.42 34.31
CA GLU A 294 5.30 2.46 33.09
C GLU A 294 6.46 1.45 33.08
N SER A 295 6.49 0.50 34.04
CA SER A 295 7.02 -0.82 33.81
C SER A 295 6.23 -1.54 32.69
N ILE A 296 6.45 -1.09 31.45
CA ILE A 296 7.01 -1.96 30.41
C ILE A 296 7.84 -3.00 31.16
N PRO A 297 7.58 -4.31 31.02
CA PRO A 297 8.40 -5.29 31.70
C PRO A 297 9.85 -5.07 31.27
N ALA A 298 10.66 -4.42 32.12
CA ALA A 298 12.10 -4.22 31.91
C ALA A 298 12.79 -5.59 31.76
N GLY A 299 12.13 -6.62 32.28
CA GLY A 299 12.42 -8.02 32.04
C GLY A 299 11.95 -8.62 30.72
N PHE A 300 11.36 -7.95 29.71
CA PHE A 300 11.06 -8.62 28.42
C PHE A 300 12.34 -8.94 27.64
N PRO A 301 13.30 -8.01 27.43
CA PRO A 301 14.62 -8.36 26.91
C PRO A 301 15.34 -9.39 27.80
N ALA A 302 15.15 -9.34 29.12
CA ALA A 302 15.72 -10.34 30.04
C ALA A 302 15.03 -11.72 29.93
N GLN A 303 13.73 -11.78 29.62
CA GLN A 303 13.00 -13.01 29.35
C GLN A 303 13.44 -13.64 28.04
N VAL A 304 13.63 -12.84 26.98
CA VAL A 304 14.21 -13.34 25.72
C VAL A 304 15.62 -13.88 25.97
N ARG A 305 16.46 -13.15 26.72
CA ARG A 305 17.80 -13.63 27.12
C ARG A 305 17.73 -14.92 27.95
N ARG A 306 16.81 -15.03 28.91
CA ARG A 306 16.62 -16.26 29.67
C ARG A 306 16.20 -17.43 28.77
N VAL A 307 15.27 -17.22 27.84
CA VAL A 307 14.84 -18.28 26.90
C VAL A 307 15.99 -18.70 25.96
N ARG A 308 16.85 -17.75 25.58
CA ARG A 308 18.10 -18.01 24.84
C ARG A 308 19.07 -18.89 25.64
N GLU A 309 19.35 -18.55 26.89
CA GLU A 309 20.17 -19.35 27.83
C GLU A 309 19.59 -20.77 28.05
N GLU A 310 18.27 -20.90 28.19
CA GLU A 310 17.56 -22.18 28.32
C GLU A 310 17.64 -23.01 27.02
N PHE A 311 17.69 -22.36 25.84
CA PHE A 311 17.87 -23.05 24.55
C PHE A 311 19.32 -23.48 24.31
N GLU A 312 20.31 -22.70 24.77
CA GLU A 312 21.73 -23.05 24.71
C GLU A 312 22.06 -24.22 25.64
N THR A 313 21.45 -24.26 26.83
CA THR A 313 21.57 -25.37 27.79
C THR A 313 20.72 -26.61 27.45
N GLY A 314 19.92 -26.55 26.38
CA GLY A 314 19.15 -27.70 25.86
C GLY A 314 17.82 -27.99 26.59
N HIS A 315 17.30 -27.04 27.38
CA HIS A 315 16.08 -27.20 28.18
C HIS A 315 14.79 -27.09 27.36
N PHE A 316 14.62 -27.97 26.37
CA PHE A 316 13.53 -27.89 25.41
C PHE A 316 12.17 -28.46 25.86
N LYS A 317 12.07 -29.08 27.05
CA LYS A 317 10.84 -29.76 27.51
C LYS A 317 9.64 -28.80 27.59
N THR A 318 9.85 -27.61 28.12
CA THR A 318 8.84 -26.54 28.31
C THR A 318 8.95 -25.43 27.26
N SER A 319 9.83 -25.56 26.27
CA SER A 319 10.08 -24.50 25.27
C SER A 319 8.87 -24.14 24.42
N GLY A 320 8.03 -25.13 24.08
CA GLY A 320 7.01 -25.01 23.03
C GLY A 320 7.50 -25.40 21.63
N LEU A 321 8.81 -25.61 21.42
CA LEU A 321 9.38 -26.00 20.12
C LEU A 321 8.95 -27.40 19.68
N ALA A 322 8.73 -27.59 18.38
CA ALA A 322 8.58 -28.90 17.77
C ALA A 322 9.92 -29.68 17.78
N GLY A 323 9.83 -31.01 17.75
CA GLY A 323 10.93 -31.94 17.94
C GLY A 323 12.18 -31.67 17.09
N PRO A 324 12.09 -31.42 15.77
CA PRO A 324 13.28 -31.11 14.96
C PRO A 324 14.02 -29.85 15.43
N PHE A 325 13.30 -28.84 15.92
CA PHE A 325 13.89 -27.59 16.44
C PHE A 325 14.51 -27.72 17.83
N ARG A 326 14.37 -28.88 18.49
CA ARG A 326 15.07 -29.22 19.74
C ARG A 326 16.46 -29.82 19.50
N GLU A 327 16.81 -30.10 18.25
CA GLU A 327 18.13 -30.65 17.92
C GLU A 327 19.21 -29.56 17.97
N PRO A 328 20.43 -29.85 18.45
CA PRO A 328 21.52 -28.87 18.49
C PRO A 328 21.75 -28.19 17.14
N ALA A 329 21.69 -28.95 16.04
CA ALA A 329 21.85 -28.48 14.67
C ALA A 329 20.86 -27.37 14.22
N GLN A 330 19.73 -27.19 14.93
CA GLN A 330 18.75 -26.14 14.63
C GLN A 330 18.94 -24.87 15.49
N GLN A 331 20.17 -24.60 15.94
CA GLN A 331 20.50 -23.39 16.71
C GLN A 331 20.16 -22.11 15.93
N ASP A 332 20.55 -22.02 14.65
CA ASP A 332 20.25 -20.86 13.81
C ASP A 332 18.73 -20.62 13.65
N ALA A 333 17.92 -21.68 13.61
CA ALA A 333 16.47 -21.55 13.55
C ALA A 333 15.88 -21.00 14.85
N ARG A 334 16.39 -21.46 16.01
CA ARG A 334 16.03 -20.90 17.32
C ARG A 334 16.48 -19.45 17.46
N GLU A 335 17.66 -19.11 16.97
CA GLU A 335 18.19 -17.74 16.97
C GLU A 335 17.32 -16.80 16.15
N ASN A 336 17.01 -17.18 14.91
CA ASN A 336 16.11 -16.43 14.03
C ASN A 336 14.72 -16.23 14.65
N LEU A 337 14.19 -17.23 15.37
CA LEU A 337 12.93 -17.11 16.10
C LEU A 337 13.00 -16.03 17.20
N LEU A 338 14.07 -16.01 18.01
CA LEU A 338 14.24 -15.02 19.08
C LEU A 338 14.51 -13.61 18.52
N ILE A 339 15.32 -13.48 17.46
CA ILE A 339 15.54 -12.20 16.76
C ILE A 339 14.22 -11.65 16.19
N ALA A 340 13.35 -12.50 15.66
CA ALA A 340 12.03 -12.09 15.17
C ALA A 340 11.13 -11.59 16.31
N VAL A 341 11.18 -12.23 17.49
CA VAL A 341 10.47 -11.80 18.71
C VAL A 341 11.00 -10.44 19.22
N GLU A 342 12.32 -10.24 19.26
CA GLU A 342 12.95 -8.95 19.63
C GLU A 342 12.56 -7.84 18.64
N SER A 343 12.66 -8.11 17.34
CA SER A 343 12.32 -7.13 16.31
C SER A 343 10.84 -6.75 16.35
N LEU A 344 9.97 -7.72 16.66
CA LEU A 344 8.53 -7.48 16.83
C LEU A 344 8.21 -6.64 18.08
N PHE A 345 8.94 -6.83 19.19
CA PHE A 345 8.84 -6.00 20.39
C PHE A 345 9.17 -4.53 20.09
N ASP A 346 10.31 -4.28 19.43
CA ASP A 346 10.74 -2.94 19.04
C ASP A 346 9.73 -2.27 18.09
N LEU A 347 9.23 -3.01 17.09
CA LEU A 347 8.25 -2.52 16.12
C LEU A 347 6.91 -2.21 16.77
N LEU A 348 6.44 -3.01 17.73
CA LEU A 348 5.21 -2.74 18.45
C LEU A 348 5.24 -1.41 19.21
N TYR A 349 6.40 -1.03 19.79
CA TYR A 349 6.58 0.30 20.38
C TYR A 349 6.57 1.42 19.33
N LEU A 350 7.44 1.31 18.31
CA LEU A 350 7.60 2.34 17.28
C LEU A 350 6.31 2.59 16.49
N ILE A 351 5.52 1.55 16.23
CA ILE A 351 4.25 1.64 15.52
C ILE A 351 3.12 2.02 16.46
N GLY A 352 2.96 1.30 17.58
CA GLY A 352 1.80 1.42 18.47
C GLY A 352 1.79 2.69 19.31
N GLU A 353 2.96 3.14 19.76
CA GLU A 353 3.09 4.30 20.66
C GLU A 353 3.66 5.53 19.94
N VAL A 354 4.71 5.38 19.10
CA VAL A 354 5.38 6.54 18.48
C VAL A 354 4.68 7.00 17.19
N LEU A 355 4.48 6.12 16.21
CA LEU A 355 3.80 6.46 14.95
C LEU A 355 2.34 6.90 15.18
N SER A 356 1.69 6.40 16.23
CA SER A 356 0.33 6.83 16.59
C SER A 356 0.26 8.29 17.06
N GLN A 357 1.31 8.84 17.70
CA GLN A 357 1.35 10.29 17.97
C GLN A 357 1.56 11.10 16.70
N PHE A 358 2.43 10.65 15.78
CA PHE A 358 2.58 11.29 14.48
C PHE A 358 1.27 11.27 13.67
N HIS A 359 0.51 10.18 13.73
CA HIS A 359 -0.83 10.10 13.16
C HIS A 359 -1.81 11.11 13.79
N ARG A 360 -1.80 11.28 15.12
CA ARG A 360 -2.63 12.29 15.81
C ARG A 360 -2.24 13.73 15.40
N ILE A 361 -0.95 13.97 15.14
CA ILE A 361 -0.46 15.26 14.61
C ILE A 361 -0.95 15.47 13.18
N SER A 362 -0.86 14.47 12.31
CA SER A 362 -1.35 14.57 10.92
C SER A 362 -2.87 14.69 10.84
N ASP A 363 -3.64 14.00 11.69
CA ASP A 363 -5.10 14.17 11.78
C ASP A 363 -5.50 15.60 12.15
N SER A 364 -4.67 16.28 12.96
CA SER A 364 -4.96 17.61 13.51
C SER A 364 -4.45 18.77 12.65
N LEU A 365 -3.31 18.58 11.97
CA LEU A 365 -2.55 19.63 11.29
C LEU A 365 -2.17 19.28 9.84
N GLY A 366 -2.61 18.13 9.33
CA GLY A 366 -2.33 17.64 7.99
C GLY A 366 -0.82 17.51 7.69
N ASP A 367 -0.49 17.65 6.41
CA ASP A 367 0.88 17.66 5.89
C ASP A 367 1.73 18.74 6.54
N TYR A 368 1.17 19.93 6.81
CA TYR A 368 1.89 21.00 7.51
C TYR A 368 2.42 20.54 8.87
N GLY A 369 1.58 19.88 9.67
CA GLY A 369 2.01 19.31 10.95
C GLY A 369 3.16 18.32 10.81
N MET A 370 3.05 17.41 9.83
CA MET A 370 4.02 16.33 9.60
C MET A 370 5.36 16.85 9.09
N ILE A 371 5.35 17.80 8.15
CA ILE A 371 6.56 18.46 7.65
C ILE A 371 7.25 19.25 8.78
N ARG A 372 6.49 19.87 9.70
CA ARG A 372 7.06 20.59 10.85
C ARG A 372 7.67 19.67 11.91
N VAL A 373 7.31 18.38 11.95
CA VAL A 373 7.90 17.37 12.85
C VAL A 373 8.83 16.39 12.12
N ALA A 374 9.17 16.64 10.85
CA ALA A 374 10.00 15.80 10.00
C ALA A 374 11.34 15.42 10.63
N LEU A 375 11.97 16.36 11.37
CA LEU A 375 13.25 16.14 12.07
C LEU A 375 13.19 15.03 13.15
N TRP A 376 12.01 14.74 13.69
CA TRP A 376 11.78 13.63 14.63
C TRP A 376 11.17 12.41 13.93
N LEU A 377 10.28 12.65 12.95
CA LEU A 377 9.60 11.61 12.18
C LEU A 377 10.58 10.80 11.33
N HIS A 378 11.44 11.45 10.53
CA HIS A 378 12.29 10.75 9.55
C HIS A 378 13.27 9.76 10.20
N PRO A 379 14.02 10.10 11.28
CA PRO A 379 14.83 9.13 12.00
C PRO A 379 14.01 7.97 12.62
N CYS A 380 12.76 8.23 13.02
CA CYS A 380 11.87 7.18 13.49
C CYS A 380 11.47 6.23 12.35
N LEU A 381 11.10 6.76 11.18
CA LEU A 381 10.78 5.95 9.99
C LEU A 381 11.98 5.11 9.54
N ASP A 382 13.19 5.67 9.54
CA ASP A 382 14.41 4.94 9.17
C ASP A 382 14.71 3.79 10.15
N CYS A 383 14.57 4.03 11.46
CA CYS A 383 14.67 2.99 12.48
C CYS A 383 13.60 1.88 12.26
N MET A 384 12.36 2.25 11.94
CA MET A 384 11.31 1.27 11.64
C MET A 384 11.63 0.44 10.39
N VAL A 385 12.18 1.05 9.33
CA VAL A 385 12.63 0.34 8.12
C VAL A 385 13.74 -0.67 8.44
N GLU A 386 14.75 -0.29 9.24
CA GLU A 386 15.83 -1.20 9.68
C GLU A 386 15.25 -2.41 10.44
N LYS A 387 14.36 -2.15 11.43
CA LYS A 387 13.73 -3.21 12.23
C LYS A 387 12.83 -4.12 11.41
N LEU A 388 12.12 -3.58 10.41
CA LEU A 388 11.33 -4.35 9.45
C LEU A 388 12.20 -5.25 8.56
N GLN A 389 13.37 -4.77 8.12
CA GLN A 389 14.34 -5.58 7.36
C GLN A 389 15.00 -6.67 8.22
N ARG A 390 15.31 -6.39 9.49
CA ARG A 390 15.79 -7.39 10.45
C ARG A 390 14.73 -8.46 10.74
N LEU A 391 13.47 -8.06 10.89
CA LEU A 391 12.32 -8.98 11.02
C LEU A 391 12.16 -9.83 9.74
N GLN A 392 12.23 -9.23 8.55
CA GLN A 392 12.16 -9.97 7.29
C GLN A 392 13.24 -11.06 7.18
N SER A 393 14.48 -10.69 7.50
CA SER A 393 15.65 -11.56 7.36
C SER A 393 15.56 -12.75 8.30
N SER A 394 15.21 -12.50 9.56
CA SER A 394 15.05 -13.54 10.59
C SER A 394 13.87 -14.48 10.29
N LEU A 395 12.72 -13.94 9.89
CA LEU A 395 11.57 -14.75 9.49
C LEU A 395 11.85 -15.60 8.23
N LYS A 396 12.59 -15.08 7.24
CA LYS A 396 13.02 -15.87 6.07
C LYS A 396 14.02 -16.97 6.45
N GLY A 397 14.93 -16.72 7.39
CA GLY A 397 15.81 -17.73 7.96
C GLY A 397 15.03 -18.85 8.64
N LEU A 398 14.09 -18.48 9.52
CA LEU A 398 13.19 -19.41 10.20
C LEU A 398 12.33 -20.23 9.22
N ASN A 399 11.74 -19.59 8.20
CA ASN A 399 10.89 -20.31 7.24
C ASN A 399 11.68 -21.34 6.43
N ARG A 400 12.90 -21.03 6.00
CA ARG A 400 13.78 -22.00 5.31
C ARG A 400 14.07 -23.23 6.18
N ALA A 401 14.26 -23.06 7.48
CA ALA A 401 14.46 -24.17 8.41
C ALA A 401 13.18 -25.00 8.61
N VAL A 402 12.01 -24.35 8.67
CA VAL A 402 10.68 -25.00 8.69
C VAL A 402 10.42 -25.81 7.43
N ASP A 403 10.72 -25.25 6.26
CA ASP A 403 10.58 -25.96 4.99
C ASP A 403 11.54 -27.15 4.91
N ALA A 404 12.79 -27.00 5.34
CA ALA A 404 13.77 -28.08 5.37
C ALA A 404 13.37 -29.24 6.30
N GLU A 405 13.05 -28.93 7.57
CA GLU A 405 12.89 -29.91 8.65
C GLU A 405 11.48 -30.47 8.80
N LEU A 406 10.43 -29.72 8.41
CA LEU A 406 9.04 -30.17 8.55
C LEU A 406 8.37 -30.52 7.23
N VAL A 407 8.68 -29.82 6.13
CA VAL A 407 8.02 -30.03 4.83
C VAL A 407 8.84 -31.00 3.96
N ILE A 408 10.07 -30.64 3.63
CA ILE A 408 10.95 -31.39 2.73
C ILE A 408 11.38 -32.72 3.37
N ALA A 409 11.73 -32.73 4.66
CA ALA A 409 12.06 -33.97 5.36
C ALA A 409 10.87 -34.95 5.42
N LYS A 410 9.64 -34.46 5.67
CA LYS A 410 8.40 -35.26 5.61
C LYS A 410 8.14 -35.79 4.20
N ALA A 411 8.27 -34.95 3.17
CA ALA A 411 8.09 -35.34 1.77
C ALA A 411 9.14 -36.39 1.31
N ARG A 412 10.35 -36.35 1.86
CA ARG A 412 11.40 -37.36 1.66
C ARG A 412 11.21 -38.65 2.50
N GLY A 413 10.09 -38.79 3.21
CA GLY A 413 9.80 -39.96 4.05
C GLY A 413 10.69 -40.08 5.29
N ARG A 414 11.40 -39.02 5.70
CA ARG A 414 12.22 -39.06 6.93
C ARG A 414 11.31 -39.08 8.16
N SER A 415 11.62 -39.97 9.11
CA SER A 415 10.94 -39.99 10.40
C SER A 415 11.28 -38.73 11.20
N LEU A 416 10.30 -37.86 11.41
CA LEU A 416 10.49 -36.62 12.16
C LEU A 416 10.35 -36.86 13.67
N LYS A 417 11.25 -36.29 14.46
CA LYS A 417 11.22 -36.38 15.92
C LYS A 417 9.97 -35.69 16.47
N LYS A 418 9.23 -36.38 17.33
CA LYS A 418 8.05 -35.83 18.03
C LYS A 418 8.47 -34.90 19.17
N PRO A 419 7.63 -33.92 19.59
CA PRO A 419 6.30 -33.60 19.06
C PRO A 419 6.36 -32.83 17.74
N LEU A 420 5.31 -32.90 16.93
CA LEU A 420 5.23 -32.24 15.62
C LEU A 420 4.05 -31.25 15.62
N PRO A 421 4.12 -30.15 14.84
CA PRO A 421 2.92 -29.37 14.55
C PRO A 421 1.89 -30.23 13.81
N SER A 422 0.62 -29.90 13.99
CA SER A 422 -0.44 -30.55 13.22
C SER A 422 -0.38 -30.10 11.75
N GLU A 423 -1.06 -30.83 10.88
CA GLU A 423 -1.19 -30.42 9.47
C GLU A 423 -1.93 -29.07 9.31
N ARG A 424 -2.91 -28.80 10.17
CA ARG A 424 -3.64 -27.53 10.20
C ARG A 424 -2.77 -26.38 10.71
N MET A 425 -1.92 -26.61 11.72
CA MET A 425 -0.90 -25.65 12.15
C MET A 425 0.06 -25.31 11.01
N SER A 426 0.66 -26.32 10.36
CA SER A 426 1.62 -26.11 9.27
C SER A 426 1.00 -25.35 8.10
N ALA A 427 -0.23 -25.70 7.70
CA ALA A 427 -0.96 -25.00 6.63
C ALA A 427 -1.25 -23.52 6.98
N ARG A 428 -1.67 -23.25 8.23
CA ARG A 428 -1.89 -21.87 8.71
C ARG A 428 -0.60 -21.07 8.82
N GLY A 429 0.51 -21.71 9.22
CA GLY A 429 1.84 -21.09 9.28
C GLY A 429 2.32 -20.67 7.90
N HIS A 430 2.25 -21.57 6.91
CA HIS A 430 2.52 -21.26 5.50
C HIS A 430 1.66 -20.11 4.97
N ALA A 431 0.35 -20.12 5.26
CA ALA A 431 -0.54 -19.04 4.83
C ALA A 431 -0.20 -17.68 5.49
N ALA A 432 0.27 -17.68 6.75
CA ALA A 432 0.67 -16.48 7.47
C ALA A 432 1.98 -15.89 6.92
N ILE A 433 3.03 -16.70 6.75
CA ILE A 433 4.31 -16.21 6.20
C ILE A 433 4.18 -15.73 4.74
N GLN A 434 3.33 -16.39 3.94
CA GLN A 434 3.05 -15.97 2.58
C GLN A 434 2.40 -14.58 2.53
N ARG A 435 1.44 -14.28 3.42
CA ARG A 435 0.86 -12.92 3.52
C ARG A 435 1.83 -11.90 4.11
N ALA A 436 2.65 -12.29 5.07
CA ALA A 436 3.63 -11.41 5.68
C ALA A 436 4.72 -10.98 4.68
N LEU A 437 5.34 -11.93 3.95
CA LEU A 437 6.62 -11.71 3.26
C LEU A 437 6.68 -12.04 1.76
N ASP A 438 6.05 -13.13 1.30
CA ASP A 438 6.37 -13.72 -0.02
C ASP A 438 5.25 -13.60 -1.08
N GLY A 439 4.06 -13.15 -0.69
CA GLY A 439 2.97 -12.82 -1.61
C GLY A 439 3.25 -11.57 -2.45
N ARG A 440 2.60 -11.46 -3.62
CA ARG A 440 2.69 -10.24 -4.47
C ARG A 440 2.26 -8.98 -3.73
N ASP A 441 1.27 -9.13 -2.85
CA ASP A 441 0.68 -8.07 -2.03
C ASP A 441 1.05 -8.26 -0.55
N CYS A 442 2.30 -8.68 -0.26
CA CYS A 442 2.70 -8.99 1.11
C CYS A 442 2.72 -7.73 2.00
N HIS A 443 2.28 -7.91 3.25
CA HIS A 443 2.09 -6.79 4.18
C HIS A 443 3.38 -6.02 4.47
N LEU A 444 4.53 -6.71 4.49
CA LEU A 444 5.83 -6.07 4.69
C LEU A 444 6.21 -5.14 3.53
N ALA A 445 6.11 -5.58 2.28
CA ALA A 445 6.53 -4.77 1.13
C ALA A 445 5.62 -3.53 0.99
N ALA A 446 4.31 -3.71 1.17
CA ALA A 446 3.35 -2.61 1.19
C ALA A 446 3.62 -1.61 2.33
N LEU A 447 4.03 -2.09 3.52
CA LEU A 447 4.38 -1.24 4.65
C LEU A 447 5.67 -0.45 4.38
N LEU A 448 6.74 -1.10 3.92
CA LEU A 448 8.00 -0.44 3.56
C LEU A 448 7.79 0.66 2.50
N GLN A 449 7.00 0.37 1.46
CA GLN A 449 6.60 1.38 0.47
C GLN A 449 5.84 2.54 1.11
N SER A 450 4.87 2.27 1.99
CA SER A 450 4.05 3.32 2.63
C SER A 450 4.85 4.18 3.60
N LEU A 451 5.91 3.64 4.23
CA LEU A 451 6.82 4.41 5.08
C LEU A 451 7.70 5.35 4.24
N GLU A 452 8.17 4.91 3.07
CA GLU A 452 8.91 5.76 2.13
C GLU A 452 8.02 6.86 1.52
N GLU A 453 6.78 6.52 1.12
CA GLU A 453 5.76 7.50 0.73
C GLU A 453 5.53 8.53 1.86
N LEU A 454 5.38 8.09 3.10
CA LEU A 454 5.21 9.01 4.24
C LEU A 454 6.44 9.89 4.48
N LYS A 455 7.66 9.36 4.26
CA LYS A 455 8.92 10.10 4.40
C LYS A 455 9.04 11.21 3.36
N SER A 456 8.77 10.90 2.09
CA SER A 456 8.84 11.89 1.00
C SER A 456 7.76 12.96 1.13
N HIS A 457 6.51 12.59 1.45
CA HIS A 457 5.42 13.55 1.68
C HIS A 457 5.63 14.44 2.92
N SER A 458 6.39 13.99 3.90
CA SER A 458 6.78 14.80 5.07
C SER A 458 8.12 15.53 4.90
N SER A 459 8.71 15.57 3.69
CA SER A 459 9.97 16.30 3.45
C SER A 459 9.85 17.80 3.79
N PRO A 460 10.82 18.39 4.53
CA PRO A 460 10.94 19.83 4.72
C PRO A 460 10.89 20.66 3.42
N GLU A 461 11.30 20.07 2.29
CA GLU A 461 11.28 20.70 0.96
C GLU A 461 9.87 20.96 0.42
N ARG A 462 8.85 20.25 0.93
CA ARG A 462 7.43 20.55 0.64
C ARG A 462 6.91 21.75 1.43
N LEU A 463 7.61 22.21 2.47
CA LEU A 463 7.11 23.31 3.33
C LEU A 463 6.80 24.61 2.58
N PRO A 464 7.65 25.11 1.64
CA PRO A 464 7.34 26.32 0.87
C PRO A 464 6.03 26.18 0.09
N HIS A 465 5.85 25.06 -0.61
CA HIS A 465 4.67 24.75 -1.41
C HIS A 465 3.39 24.67 -0.55
N VAL A 466 3.45 24.00 0.61
CA VAL A 466 2.33 23.91 1.55
C VAL A 466 1.99 25.28 2.18
N VAL A 467 3.00 26.10 2.48
CA VAL A 467 2.80 27.47 3.01
C VAL A 467 2.24 28.42 1.94
N GLU A 468 2.68 28.29 0.69
CA GLU A 468 2.14 29.03 -0.46
C GLU A 468 0.66 28.69 -0.68
N GLY A 469 0.32 27.40 -0.79
CA GLY A 469 -1.07 26.95 -0.94
C GLY A 469 -1.99 27.38 0.23
N LEU A 470 -1.48 27.36 1.46
CA LEU A 470 -2.21 27.89 2.63
C LEU A 470 -2.38 29.42 2.57
N GLY A 471 -1.36 30.14 2.08
CA GLY A 471 -1.39 31.59 1.86
C GLY A 471 -2.42 32.00 0.80
N ASP A 472 -2.49 31.26 -0.31
CA ASP A 472 -3.49 31.43 -1.36
C ASP A 472 -4.91 31.18 -0.84
N ALA A 473 -5.12 30.07 -0.11
CA ALA A 473 -6.40 29.75 0.50
C ALA A 473 -6.86 30.83 1.51
N CYS A 474 -5.94 31.35 2.34
CA CYS A 474 -6.22 32.45 3.26
C CYS A 474 -6.56 33.75 2.52
N SER A 475 -5.89 34.04 1.40
CA SER A 475 -6.14 35.21 0.57
C SER A 475 -7.51 35.12 -0.13
N GLN A 476 -7.86 33.95 -0.68
CA GLN A 476 -9.18 33.67 -1.25
C GLN A 476 -10.28 33.79 -0.20
N LEU A 477 -10.10 33.22 1.00
CA LEU A 477 -11.04 33.36 2.10
C LEU A 477 -11.22 34.82 2.52
N GLN A 478 -10.12 35.58 2.64
CA GLN A 478 -10.19 37.01 2.94
C GLN A 478 -10.97 37.79 1.87
N ASN A 479 -10.79 37.45 0.59
CA ASN A 479 -11.56 38.05 -0.51
C ASN A 479 -13.06 37.73 -0.40
N VAL A 480 -13.43 36.48 -0.07
CA VAL A 480 -14.83 36.09 0.16
C VAL A 480 -15.42 36.85 1.35
N LEU A 481 -14.74 36.87 2.51
CA LEU A 481 -15.19 37.57 3.73
C LEU A 481 -15.25 39.11 3.59
N SER A 482 -14.53 39.65 2.62
CA SER A 482 -14.53 41.08 2.25
C SER A 482 -15.53 41.40 1.13
N SER A 483 -16.06 40.39 0.44
CA SER A 483 -16.96 40.59 -0.71
C SER A 483 -18.28 41.24 -0.30
N THR A 484 -18.82 42.09 -1.17
CA THR A 484 -20.14 42.71 -1.01
C THR A 484 -21.25 41.66 -0.89
N HIS A 485 -21.15 40.55 -1.63
CA HIS A 485 -22.10 39.45 -1.56
C HIS A 485 -22.12 38.76 -0.19
N PHE A 486 -20.96 38.44 0.38
CA PHE A 486 -20.89 37.89 1.74
C PHE A 486 -21.45 38.88 2.76
N ARG A 487 -21.00 40.14 2.69
CA ARG A 487 -21.44 41.24 3.58
C ARG A 487 -22.95 41.46 3.55
N ALA A 488 -23.57 41.43 2.37
CA ALA A 488 -25.02 41.54 2.21
C ALA A 488 -25.81 40.34 2.80
N ARG A 489 -25.17 39.18 3.03
CA ARG A 489 -25.81 38.00 3.63
C ARG A 489 -25.61 37.89 5.14
N VAL A 490 -24.45 38.29 5.65
CA VAL A 490 -24.18 38.28 7.11
C VAL A 490 -24.58 39.58 7.82
N GLY A 491 -24.82 40.65 7.06
CA GLY A 491 -25.13 41.99 7.56
C GLY A 491 -23.93 42.71 8.19
N ASP A 492 -24.12 43.97 8.55
CA ASP A 492 -23.08 44.82 9.12
C ASP A 492 -22.64 44.40 10.54
N ALA A 493 -23.39 43.50 11.18
CA ALA A 493 -23.05 42.93 12.49
C ALA A 493 -21.81 42.01 12.45
N PHE A 494 -21.39 41.51 11.28
CA PHE A 494 -20.17 40.72 11.18
C PHE A 494 -18.94 41.64 11.26
N PRO A 495 -18.01 41.44 12.23
CA PRO A 495 -16.89 42.35 12.43
C PRO A 495 -15.98 42.46 11.20
N ARG A 496 -15.24 43.57 11.09
CA ARG A 496 -14.09 43.65 10.19
C ARG A 496 -12.96 42.84 10.80
N LEU A 497 -12.72 41.65 10.25
CA LEU A 497 -11.62 40.79 10.66
C LEU A 497 -10.28 41.39 10.17
N PRO A 498 -9.18 41.22 10.92
CA PRO A 498 -7.85 41.62 10.47
C PRO A 498 -7.42 40.79 9.23
N PRO A 499 -6.56 41.34 8.34
CA PRO A 499 -6.05 40.60 7.19
C PRO A 499 -5.33 39.31 7.59
N LEU A 500 -5.73 38.18 7.01
CA LEU A 500 -5.17 36.86 7.30
C LEU A 500 -3.70 36.75 6.90
N ALA A 501 -3.30 37.46 5.83
CA ALA A 501 -1.92 37.56 5.36
C ALA A 501 -0.92 38.07 6.42
N ASN A 502 -1.38 38.81 7.43
CA ASN A 502 -0.52 39.34 8.49
C ASN A 502 -0.18 38.31 9.58
N MET A 503 -0.94 37.21 9.70
CA MET A 503 -0.73 36.24 10.79
C MET A 503 0.58 35.47 10.66
N GLY A 504 1.04 35.17 9.43
CA GLY A 504 2.29 34.45 9.20
C GLY A 504 3.56 35.26 9.55
N ARG A 505 3.51 36.59 9.41
CA ARG A 505 4.67 37.47 9.65
C ARG A 505 4.89 37.84 11.12
N ALA A 506 3.87 37.67 11.98
CA ALA A 506 3.96 38.06 13.39
C ALA A 506 4.95 37.21 14.21
N SER A 507 5.32 36.02 13.75
CA SER A 507 6.24 35.11 14.45
C SER A 507 7.72 35.31 14.09
N SER A 508 8.04 36.00 12.98
CA SER A 508 9.43 36.31 12.60
C SER A 508 9.96 37.55 13.32
N ARG A 509 9.92 37.53 14.66
CA ARG A 509 10.77 38.42 15.46
C ARG A 509 12.20 37.90 15.30
N PRO A 510 13.18 38.74 14.91
CA PRO A 510 14.54 38.25 14.65
C PRO A 510 15.09 37.58 15.91
N ALA A 511 15.58 36.35 15.76
CA ALA A 511 16.25 35.66 16.85
C ALA A 511 17.44 36.51 17.33
N LEU A 512 17.60 36.61 18.65
CA LEU A 512 18.68 37.36 19.27
C LEU A 512 20.02 36.91 18.68
N ARG A 513 20.67 37.84 17.98
CA ARG A 513 22.03 37.67 17.48
C ARG A 513 22.94 37.60 18.70
N ILE A 514 23.41 36.40 19.04
CA ILE A 514 24.43 36.23 20.06
C ILE A 514 25.70 36.89 19.50
N GLU A 515 26.07 38.04 20.07
CA GLU A 515 27.29 38.73 19.70
C GLU A 515 28.48 37.97 20.28
N ASN A 516 29.38 37.52 19.40
CA ASN A 516 30.66 36.97 19.82
C ASN A 516 31.48 38.10 20.45
N GLY A 517 31.82 37.96 21.73
CA GLY A 517 32.77 38.85 22.39
C GLY A 517 34.16 38.71 21.78
N SER A 518 34.66 39.76 21.12
CA SER A 518 36.09 39.93 20.84
C SER A 518 36.75 40.62 22.03
N ALA A 519 37.89 40.10 22.47
CA ALA A 519 38.68 40.69 23.54
C ALA A 519 39.09 42.13 23.21
N LEU A 520 39.09 42.98 24.24
CA LEU A 520 39.87 44.21 24.28
C LEU A 520 40.80 44.07 25.48
N GLU A 521 42.10 44.13 25.19
CA GLU A 521 43.15 44.25 26.18
C GLU A 521 43.05 45.63 26.84
N ASP A 522 43.26 45.70 28.15
CA ASP A 522 43.72 46.92 28.78
C ASP A 522 44.66 46.57 29.95
N GLU A 523 45.79 47.25 30.02
CA GLU A 523 46.95 46.88 30.84
C GLU A 523 47.07 47.72 32.13
N ALA A 524 47.89 47.20 33.04
CA ALA A 524 48.54 47.93 34.15
C ALA A 524 47.69 48.19 35.42
N PRO A 525 48.33 48.54 36.56
CA PRO A 525 49.16 47.56 37.26
C PRO A 525 48.92 47.51 38.78
N MET A 526 48.99 46.31 39.35
CA MET A 526 49.36 46.07 40.75
C MET A 526 50.45 44.99 40.76
N GLY A 527 51.41 44.99 41.66
CA GLY A 527 51.50 45.71 42.92
C GLY A 527 52.17 44.76 43.90
N ASP A 528 53.41 45.08 44.26
CA ASP A 528 54.32 44.31 45.10
C ASP A 528 53.64 43.72 46.37
N TYR A 529 54.02 42.49 46.76
CA TYR A 529 54.24 42.02 48.15
C TYR A 529 54.36 40.48 48.26
N SER A 530 55.62 40.04 48.43
CA SER A 530 56.13 39.04 49.40
C SER A 530 55.44 37.67 49.64
N GLU A 531 56.25 36.63 49.40
CA GLU A 531 56.40 35.35 50.12
C GLU A 531 56.30 35.42 51.68
N PRO A 532 56.10 34.31 52.44
CA PRO A 532 56.83 33.03 52.30
C PRO A 532 56.09 31.69 52.55
N GLU A 533 56.81 30.59 52.24
CA GLU A 533 56.97 29.26 52.89
C GLU A 533 55.82 28.69 53.78
N GLU A 534 55.51 27.37 53.87
CA GLU A 534 56.39 26.19 53.82
C GLU A 534 55.61 24.85 53.61
N GLU A 535 56.29 23.84 53.02
CA GLU A 535 56.14 22.35 53.05
C GLU A 535 54.84 21.50 52.82
N GLN A 536 54.96 20.58 51.84
CA GLN A 536 54.69 19.11 51.81
C GLN A 536 53.30 18.54 52.26
N ALA A 537 52.60 17.62 51.55
CA ALA A 537 53.09 16.40 50.88
C ALA A 537 52.04 15.67 49.97
N THR A 538 52.54 14.97 48.94
CA THR A 538 52.02 13.74 48.28
C THR A 538 50.52 13.53 47.93
N SER A 539 50.20 13.39 46.63
CA SER A 539 49.95 12.09 45.96
C SER A 539 49.42 12.28 44.51
N ALA A 540 49.59 11.29 43.64
CA ALA A 540 49.50 11.43 42.17
C ALA A 540 48.08 11.31 41.58
N CYS A 541 47.87 11.97 40.43
CA CYS A 541 46.73 11.78 39.53
C CYS A 541 47.19 11.56 38.08
N VAL A 542 46.52 10.65 37.37
CA VAL A 542 46.75 10.34 35.94
C VAL A 542 45.52 10.78 35.13
N PRO A 543 45.66 11.55 34.04
CA PRO A 543 44.55 11.87 33.15
C PRO A 543 44.35 10.79 32.07
N MET A 544 43.09 10.45 31.80
CA MET A 544 42.68 9.58 30.70
C MET A 544 42.56 10.39 29.39
N HIS A 545 43.28 9.98 28.33
CA HIS A 545 42.94 10.31 26.95
C HIS A 545 42.44 9.06 26.21
N GLY A 546 41.36 9.20 25.44
CA GLY A 546 40.71 8.10 24.72
C GLY A 546 41.50 7.61 23.50
N PRO A 547 41.41 6.32 23.13
CA PRO A 547 42.19 5.74 22.04
C PRO A 547 41.54 5.91 20.65
N ARG A 548 42.39 6.16 19.65
CA ARG A 548 42.06 6.08 18.21
C ARG A 548 42.03 4.63 17.72
N CYS A 549 41.24 4.36 16.69
CA CYS A 549 41.25 3.08 15.97
C CYS A 549 42.48 2.95 15.03
N ILE A 550 43.02 1.74 14.90
CA ILE A 550 44.04 1.33 13.92
C ILE A 550 43.56 -0.01 13.29
N PRO A 551 43.72 -0.23 11.97
CA PRO A 551 43.09 -1.35 11.26
C PRO A 551 43.83 -2.69 11.44
N ARG A 552 43.10 -3.79 11.22
CA ARG A 552 43.64 -5.17 11.18
C ARG A 552 44.04 -5.58 9.76
N SER A 553 45.22 -6.17 9.63
CA SER A 553 45.66 -6.92 8.46
C SER A 553 45.95 -8.39 8.78
N SER A 554 45.73 -9.26 7.79
CA SER A 554 46.43 -10.53 7.52
C SER A 554 46.84 -11.48 8.67
N ALA A 555 46.29 -12.71 8.64
CA ALA A 555 47.06 -13.93 8.89
C ALA A 555 46.35 -15.14 8.24
N GLY A 556 47.13 -16.01 7.59
CA GLY A 556 46.65 -17.26 7.00
C GLY A 556 47.07 -18.51 7.77
N GLU A 557 46.54 -19.64 7.30
CA GLU A 557 46.91 -21.04 7.57
C GLU A 557 48.14 -21.38 8.45
N ARG A 558 47.93 -22.28 9.42
CA ARG A 558 48.60 -23.59 9.40
C ARG A 558 47.95 -24.63 10.31
N ALA A 559 48.01 -25.89 9.86
CA ALA A 559 47.40 -27.05 10.51
C ALA A 559 48.24 -27.62 11.67
N ARG A 560 47.58 -28.38 12.57
CA ARG A 560 48.11 -29.58 13.25
C ARG A 560 47.00 -30.34 13.99
N SER A 561 46.78 -31.60 13.61
CA SER A 561 46.23 -32.65 14.50
C SER A 561 47.41 -33.24 15.33
N PRO A 562 47.18 -33.93 16.47
CA PRO A 562 46.57 -35.27 16.45
C PRO A 562 45.58 -35.61 17.60
N GLN A 563 44.82 -36.67 17.38
CA GLN A 563 44.07 -37.47 18.37
C GLN A 563 44.98 -38.50 19.09
N PRO A 564 44.49 -39.40 19.97
CA PRO A 564 43.37 -39.32 20.93
C PRO A 564 43.79 -39.77 22.36
N ALA A 565 42.88 -39.69 23.34
CA ALA A 565 42.97 -40.48 24.57
C ALA A 565 41.59 -41.01 25.00
N THR A 566 41.54 -42.31 25.29
CA THR A 566 40.36 -43.03 25.78
C THR A 566 40.32 -43.07 27.30
N SER A 567 39.14 -42.94 27.90
CA SER A 567 38.86 -43.62 29.18
C SER A 567 37.40 -44.02 29.29
N ALA A 568 37.16 -45.27 29.71
CA ALA A 568 35.86 -45.79 30.08
C ALA A 568 35.69 -45.66 31.61
N GLY A 569 34.46 -45.39 32.05
CA GLY A 569 34.09 -45.38 33.47
C GLY A 569 32.71 -45.98 33.64
N LYS A 570 32.63 -47.13 34.32
CA LYS A 570 31.41 -47.90 34.58
C LYS A 570 30.79 -47.53 35.92
N ASP A 571 29.47 -47.72 36.00
CA ASP A 571 28.68 -48.22 37.12
C ASP A 571 28.97 -47.69 38.55
N ALA A 572 28.00 -46.93 39.10
CA ALA A 572 27.66 -46.98 40.52
C ALA A 572 26.15 -46.72 40.71
N SER A 573 25.53 -47.39 41.68
CA SER A 573 24.08 -47.48 41.86
C SER A 573 23.60 -46.74 43.13
N ALA A 574 22.29 -46.47 43.14
CA ALA A 574 21.43 -46.24 44.31
C ALA A 574 21.71 -45.07 45.27
N ALA A 575 20.71 -44.21 45.43
CA ALA A 575 20.02 -44.05 46.72
C ALA A 575 18.65 -43.39 46.52
N ALA A 576 17.61 -43.91 47.20
CA ALA A 576 16.27 -43.33 47.20
C ALA A 576 16.08 -42.41 48.40
N LEU A 577 15.41 -41.26 48.21
CA LEU A 577 14.74 -40.51 49.27
C LEU A 577 13.40 -39.98 48.74
N SER A 578 12.34 -40.72 48.99
CA SER A 578 10.95 -40.23 48.96
C SER A 578 10.54 -39.87 50.38
N LEU A 579 9.93 -38.71 50.61
CA LEU A 579 9.05 -38.35 51.75
C LEU A 579 8.37 -36.97 51.42
N PRO A 580 7.27 -36.55 52.09
CA PRO A 580 6.02 -36.48 51.34
C PRO A 580 5.29 -35.13 51.34
N LEU A 581 4.21 -35.09 50.55
CA LEU A 581 3.17 -34.05 50.54
C LEU A 581 2.48 -33.88 51.91
N PRO A 582 2.09 -32.66 52.29
CA PRO A 582 0.99 -32.42 53.22
C PRO A 582 -0.33 -32.24 52.45
N ASN A 583 -1.23 -33.22 52.58
CA ASN A 583 -2.66 -33.00 52.31
C ASN A 583 -3.22 -32.03 53.34
N ARG A 584 -4.13 -31.12 52.95
CA ARG A 584 -4.97 -30.39 53.91
C ARG A 584 -6.39 -30.21 53.38
N ASP A 585 -7.27 -31.08 53.88
CA ASP A 585 -8.70 -31.04 53.62
C ASP A 585 -9.42 -29.96 54.43
N ARG A 586 -10.53 -29.47 53.84
CA ARG A 586 -11.72 -28.86 54.47
C ARG A 586 -11.55 -27.75 55.53
N ALA A 587 -12.07 -26.57 55.16
CA ALA A 587 -12.99 -25.83 56.03
C ALA A 587 -14.23 -25.41 55.23
N ARG A 588 -15.38 -25.42 55.89
CA ARG A 588 -16.69 -24.89 55.44
C ARG A 588 -16.93 -23.58 56.21
N GLU A 589 -18.11 -22.96 56.06
CA GLU A 589 -18.50 -21.68 56.72
C GLU A 589 -17.86 -20.43 56.08
N ASP A 590 -18.51 -19.26 55.99
CA ASP A 590 -19.96 -19.01 56.02
C ASP A 590 -20.30 -17.68 55.30
N SER A 591 -21.59 -17.46 55.02
CA SER A 591 -22.12 -16.16 54.57
C SER A 591 -21.98 -15.09 55.66
N PRO A 592 -21.91 -13.80 55.31
CA PRO A 592 -23.05 -12.99 55.71
C PRO A 592 -23.56 -11.99 54.66
N ASP A 593 -24.88 -11.96 54.51
CA ASP A 593 -25.62 -10.78 54.05
C ASP A 593 -25.29 -9.54 54.89
N LYS A 594 -25.10 -8.39 54.23
CA LYS A 594 -25.46 -7.09 54.79
C LYS A 594 -26.14 -6.22 53.74
N SER A 595 -27.45 -6.14 53.87
CA SER A 595 -28.30 -5.19 53.16
C SER A 595 -28.33 -3.82 53.86
N ALA A 596 -28.69 -2.81 53.07
CA ALA A 596 -29.22 -1.50 53.46
C ALA A 596 -28.30 -0.49 54.19
N PHE A 597 -28.08 0.66 53.52
CA PHE A 597 -28.46 1.97 54.08
C PHE A 597 -28.87 2.96 52.96
N GLN A 598 -29.67 3.97 53.33
CA GLN A 598 -30.42 4.97 52.53
C GLN A 598 -29.73 5.52 51.26
N SER A 599 -30.41 5.78 50.11
CA SER A 599 -31.69 6.48 49.81
C SER A 599 -31.65 8.02 49.76
N CYS A 600 -32.16 8.55 48.63
CA CYS A 600 -32.66 9.90 48.36
C CYS A 600 -31.68 11.08 48.18
N LEU A 601 -31.56 11.53 46.92
CA LEU A 601 -32.02 12.87 46.52
C LEU A 601 -32.42 12.92 45.03
N PHE A 602 -33.44 13.72 44.71
CA PHE A 602 -34.12 13.78 43.41
C PHE A 602 -34.37 15.27 43.10
N PHE A 603 -33.85 15.82 42.00
CA PHE A 603 -34.62 16.52 40.94
C PHE A 603 -33.74 17.11 39.82
N ALA A 604 -34.40 17.53 38.74
CA ALA A 604 -33.83 17.70 37.40
C ALA A 604 -33.42 19.13 36.99
N GLN A 605 -32.52 19.19 36.01
CA GLN A 605 -32.49 20.06 34.81
C GLN A 605 -31.31 19.56 33.94
N GLY A 606 -31.25 19.67 32.61
CA GLY A 606 -32.09 20.42 31.67
C GLY A 606 -31.19 21.02 30.58
N SER A 607 -31.01 20.30 29.46
CA SER A 607 -30.50 20.75 28.15
C SER A 607 -29.46 21.89 28.07
N SER A 608 -28.23 21.59 27.63
CA SER A 608 -27.60 22.34 26.52
C SER A 608 -26.37 21.64 25.93
N ARG A 609 -26.27 21.64 24.59
CA ARG A 609 -25.02 21.29 23.88
C ARG A 609 -24.00 22.42 24.07
N ARG A 610 -22.75 22.10 24.40
CA ARG A 610 -21.61 22.98 24.12
C ARG A 610 -20.42 22.21 23.59
N SER A 611 -19.68 22.90 22.73
CA SER A 611 -18.44 22.48 22.07
C SER A 611 -17.43 21.83 23.01
N GLY A 612 -16.90 20.66 22.64
CA GLY A 612 -15.74 20.06 23.30
C GLY A 612 -14.51 20.94 23.12
N SER A 613 -14.04 21.57 24.20
CA SER A 613 -12.74 22.24 24.24
C SER A 613 -11.63 21.21 24.44
N VAL A 614 -10.53 21.33 23.70
CA VAL A 614 -9.33 20.49 23.87
C VAL A 614 -8.86 20.49 25.33
N PRO A 615 -8.67 19.32 25.98
CA PRO A 615 -8.26 19.22 27.38
C PRO A 615 -6.98 20.00 27.70
N ALA A 616 -6.92 20.57 28.90
CA ALA A 616 -5.78 21.36 29.36
C ALA A 616 -4.46 20.57 29.40
N ALA A 617 -4.51 19.24 29.55
CA ALA A 617 -3.35 18.35 29.55
C ALA A 617 -2.48 18.49 28.29
N ILE A 618 -3.08 18.55 27.09
CA ILE A 618 -2.33 18.67 25.82
C ILE A 618 -1.56 20.01 25.77
N ARG A 619 -2.13 21.09 26.35
CA ARG A 619 -1.44 22.38 26.49
C ARG A 619 -0.32 22.36 27.53
N ALA A 620 -0.40 21.51 28.55
CA ALA A 620 0.67 21.34 29.53
C ALA A 620 1.87 20.57 28.93
N THR A 621 1.61 19.45 28.25
CA THR A 621 2.67 18.65 27.58
C THR A 621 3.38 19.46 26.50
N TRP A 622 2.65 20.26 25.70
CA TRP A 622 3.25 21.15 24.71
C TRP A 622 4.13 22.25 25.33
N ARG A 623 3.73 22.82 26.48
CA ARG A 623 4.55 23.81 27.20
C ARG A 623 5.82 23.18 27.79
N ALA A 624 5.75 21.95 28.29
CA ALA A 624 6.91 21.23 28.84
C ALA A 624 7.97 20.93 27.77
N LEU A 625 7.54 20.52 26.56
CA LEU A 625 8.44 20.25 25.43
C LEU A 625 9.12 21.49 24.82
N CYS A 626 8.58 22.69 25.05
CA CYS A 626 9.10 23.93 24.45
C CYS A 626 9.99 24.79 25.37
N GLY A 627 10.32 24.33 26.58
CA GLY A 627 11.52 24.79 27.31
C GLY A 627 11.62 26.28 27.69
N PHE A 628 10.51 27.02 27.82
CA PHE A 628 10.54 28.43 28.26
C PHE A 628 10.25 28.57 29.77
N LYS A 629 11.24 29.08 30.52
CA LYS A 629 11.02 29.57 31.90
C LYS A 629 10.50 31.00 31.86
N GLU A 630 9.47 31.26 32.67
CA GLU A 630 8.80 32.56 32.79
C GLU A 630 9.39 33.33 33.98
N THR A 631 10.08 34.45 33.73
CA THR A 631 10.67 35.31 34.77
C THR A 631 9.85 36.60 34.89
N ALA A 632 9.63 37.06 36.13
CA ALA A 632 8.63 38.07 36.46
C ALA A 632 8.90 39.49 35.90
N MET A 633 7.82 40.24 35.66
CA MET A 633 7.82 41.65 35.25
C MET A 633 8.17 42.60 36.41
N LEU A 634 8.99 43.62 36.13
CA LEU A 634 9.01 44.94 36.79
C LEU A 634 9.41 46.04 35.75
N PRO A 635 9.18 47.34 36.02
CA PRO A 635 8.68 48.28 35.00
C PRO A 635 9.72 49.10 34.20
N VAL A 636 9.22 49.71 33.13
CA VAL A 636 9.93 50.50 32.12
C VAL A 636 10.11 51.98 32.52
N PRO A 637 11.32 52.57 32.38
CA PRO A 637 11.53 54.03 32.33
C PRO A 637 11.52 54.56 30.87
N PRO A 638 11.28 55.87 30.64
CA PRO A 638 10.90 56.41 29.32
C PRO A 638 12.07 56.74 28.37
N PHE A 639 11.72 56.83 27.08
CA PHE A 639 12.58 57.26 25.96
C PHE A 639 13.12 58.70 26.08
N PRO A 640 14.31 58.96 25.52
CA PRO A 640 14.61 60.19 24.77
C PRO A 640 14.55 59.95 23.24
N ALA A 641 14.52 61.03 22.47
CA ALA A 641 14.11 61.05 21.05
C ALA A 641 15.26 61.38 20.05
N SER A 642 14.86 61.49 18.77
CA SER A 642 15.48 62.23 17.65
C SER A 642 16.70 61.67 16.87
N LEU A 643 16.40 61.18 15.64
CA LEU A 643 17.01 61.52 14.32
C LEU A 643 18.51 61.23 14.05
N PRO A 644 19.03 61.28 12.80
CA PRO A 644 18.43 61.58 11.47
C PRO A 644 18.62 60.46 10.39
N PRO A 645 18.17 60.65 9.12
CA PRO A 645 18.31 59.65 8.04
C PRO A 645 19.51 59.88 7.10
N ALA A 646 20.08 58.78 6.56
CA ALA A 646 21.02 58.75 5.42
C ALA A 646 20.97 57.34 4.78
N HIS A 647 20.45 57.19 3.55
CA HIS A 647 21.11 57.31 2.23
C HIS A 647 21.66 55.97 1.69
N ASP A 648 21.19 55.60 0.49
CA ASP A 648 21.64 54.46 -0.28
C ASP A 648 23.11 54.58 -0.73
N THR A 649 23.87 53.48 -0.69
CA THR A 649 24.91 53.21 -1.70
C THR A 649 24.99 51.71 -2.00
N VAL A 650 24.78 51.32 -3.26
CA VAL A 650 24.96 49.95 -3.75
C VAL A 650 26.40 49.77 -4.27
N ALA A 651 27.08 48.71 -3.83
CA ALA A 651 28.25 48.16 -4.52
C ALA A 651 28.36 46.64 -4.22
N PRO A 652 28.76 45.79 -5.20
CA PRO A 652 28.66 44.34 -5.07
C PRO A 652 29.86 43.71 -4.33
N ARG A 653 29.59 42.68 -3.53
CA ARG A 653 30.62 41.74 -3.03
C ARG A 653 30.50 40.39 -3.73
N ALA A 654 31.65 39.80 -4.02
CA ALA A 654 31.76 38.46 -4.60
C ALA A 654 31.30 37.38 -3.61
N PRO A 655 30.79 36.23 -4.09
CA PRO A 655 30.43 35.10 -3.24
C PRO A 655 31.67 34.27 -2.87
N ASP A 656 32.07 34.30 -1.60
CA ASP A 656 32.95 33.26 -1.03
C ASP A 656 32.18 31.94 -0.94
N SER A 657 32.66 30.91 -1.63
CA SER A 657 32.10 29.57 -1.63
C SER A 657 32.66 28.75 -0.46
N GLY A 658 31.81 28.40 0.52
CA GLY A 658 32.22 27.68 1.72
C GLY A 658 31.12 26.79 2.31
N ALA A 659 30.62 25.82 1.55
CA ALA A 659 29.76 24.75 2.04
C ALA A 659 30.20 23.39 1.48
N PRO A 660 30.26 22.31 2.28
CA PRO A 660 30.73 21.01 1.83
C PRO A 660 29.60 20.20 1.19
N SER A 661 29.79 19.82 -0.07
CA SER A 661 28.99 18.82 -0.77
C SER A 661 29.91 17.89 -1.57
N ASP A 662 29.37 16.73 -1.95
CA ASP A 662 29.85 15.81 -2.99
C ASP A 662 31.05 14.90 -2.67
N LEU A 663 30.74 13.60 -2.52
CA LEU A 663 31.71 12.50 -2.52
C LEU A 663 31.50 11.49 -3.69
N VAL A 664 30.65 11.80 -4.68
CA VAL A 664 30.32 10.86 -5.78
C VAL A 664 30.28 11.49 -7.19
N THR A 665 30.14 12.81 -7.33
CA THR A 665 29.79 13.47 -8.62
C THR A 665 30.96 13.86 -9.52
N ASN A 666 32.22 13.70 -9.09
CA ASN A 666 33.41 14.10 -9.87
C ASN A 666 34.22 12.88 -10.40
N LEU A 667 33.56 12.01 -11.17
CA LEU A 667 34.26 11.12 -12.10
C LEU A 667 34.40 11.82 -13.46
N PRO A 668 35.59 11.84 -14.09
CA PRO A 668 35.76 12.47 -15.40
C PRO A 668 34.87 11.80 -16.45
N SER A 669 34.50 12.54 -17.51
CA SER A 669 33.78 11.99 -18.67
C SER A 669 34.53 10.82 -19.31
N ASP A 670 35.86 10.91 -19.28
CA ASP A 670 36.79 10.04 -19.97
C ASP A 670 37.18 8.85 -19.08
N GLY A 671 36.41 7.78 -19.17
CA GLY A 671 36.68 6.55 -18.41
C GLY A 671 35.55 5.55 -18.35
N TRP A 672 34.34 5.91 -18.80
CA TRP A 672 33.22 4.97 -18.94
C TRP A 672 33.46 3.95 -20.06
N ILE A 673 33.29 2.67 -19.73
CA ILE A 673 33.29 1.56 -20.68
C ILE A 673 31.96 0.83 -20.63
N SER A 674 31.45 0.42 -21.79
CA SER A 674 30.19 -0.30 -21.92
C SER A 674 30.40 -1.76 -22.33
N HIS A 675 29.46 -2.61 -21.92
CA HIS A 675 29.40 -4.02 -22.31
C HIS A 675 27.95 -4.43 -22.54
N THR A 676 27.63 -4.85 -23.77
CA THR A 676 26.31 -5.36 -24.13
C THR A 676 26.26 -6.87 -23.91
N GLY A 677 25.48 -7.31 -22.92
CA GLY A 677 25.33 -8.74 -22.63
C GLY A 677 24.49 -9.49 -23.67
N PRO A 678 24.43 -10.84 -23.63
CA PRO A 678 23.73 -11.69 -24.61
C PRO A 678 22.21 -11.46 -24.76
N ARG A 679 21.62 -10.57 -23.97
CA ARG A 679 20.20 -10.15 -24.03
C ARG A 679 20.03 -8.70 -24.50
N GLY A 680 21.05 -8.11 -25.14
CA GLY A 680 21.00 -6.72 -25.64
C GLY A 680 21.06 -5.63 -24.56
N ARG A 681 21.22 -5.99 -23.28
CA ARG A 681 21.32 -5.02 -22.17
C ARG A 681 22.76 -4.50 -22.07
N THR A 682 22.94 -3.20 -22.26
CA THR A 682 24.22 -2.50 -22.08
C THR A 682 24.44 -2.14 -20.61
N SER A 683 25.57 -2.56 -20.05
CA SER A 683 26.05 -2.18 -18.73
C SER A 683 27.22 -1.21 -18.86
N TRP A 684 27.34 -0.22 -17.97
CA TRP A 684 28.42 0.76 -17.96
C TRP A 684 29.24 0.66 -16.66
N HIS A 685 30.56 0.84 -16.76
CA HIS A 685 31.49 0.83 -15.62
C HIS A 685 32.57 1.89 -15.84
N HIS A 686 32.98 2.61 -14.80
CA HIS A 686 34.03 3.63 -14.91
C HIS A 686 35.40 3.04 -14.55
N LYS A 687 36.41 3.23 -15.39
CA LYS A 687 37.76 2.62 -15.22
C LYS A 687 38.44 2.93 -13.88
N SER A 688 38.13 4.06 -13.23
CA SER A 688 38.69 4.39 -11.91
C SER A 688 38.12 3.55 -10.76
N LEU A 689 37.00 2.85 -10.97
CA LEU A 689 36.35 1.97 -9.98
C LEU A 689 36.94 0.55 -10.00
N GLY A 690 38.14 0.37 -10.57
CA GLY A 690 38.80 -0.92 -10.76
C GLY A 690 38.42 -1.62 -12.07
N PRO A 691 38.93 -2.85 -12.32
CA PRO A 691 38.62 -3.62 -13.53
C PRO A 691 37.12 -3.93 -13.60
N ALA A 692 36.55 -3.85 -14.80
CA ALA A 692 35.13 -4.13 -14.98
C ALA A 692 34.80 -5.61 -14.65
N PRO A 693 33.67 -5.90 -14.01
CA PRO A 693 33.35 -7.26 -13.53
C PRO A 693 33.17 -8.28 -14.66
N TRP A 694 33.01 -7.85 -15.92
CA TRP A 694 32.98 -8.72 -17.10
C TRP A 694 34.36 -8.98 -17.73
N GLY A 695 35.42 -8.28 -17.31
CA GLY A 695 36.78 -8.44 -17.84
C GLY A 695 37.53 -9.66 -17.32
N ASN A 696 37.11 -10.24 -16.20
CA ASN A 696 37.79 -11.37 -15.54
C ASN A 696 37.21 -12.73 -15.96
N ARG A 697 37.15 -13.00 -17.27
CA ARG A 697 36.95 -14.37 -17.78
C ARG A 697 38.30 -14.96 -18.16
N PRO A 698 38.70 -16.13 -17.62
CA PRO A 698 39.90 -16.82 -18.09
C PRO A 698 39.62 -17.39 -19.49
N GLU A 699 40.13 -16.73 -20.51
CA GLU A 699 40.27 -17.33 -21.84
C GLU A 699 41.50 -18.24 -21.84
N ASP A 700 41.28 -19.56 -21.72
CA ASP A 700 42.26 -20.57 -22.16
C ASP A 700 41.61 -21.96 -22.19
N TYR A 701 40.84 -22.25 -23.23
CA TYR A 701 40.60 -23.63 -23.71
C TYR A 701 40.37 -23.62 -25.23
N SER A 702 41.45 -23.40 -25.98
CA SER A 702 41.53 -23.79 -27.39
C SER A 702 41.98 -25.25 -27.50
N THR A 703 41.18 -26.12 -28.09
CA THR A 703 41.54 -27.51 -28.43
C THR A 703 40.80 -27.92 -29.72
N PRO A 704 41.34 -28.86 -30.53
CA PRO A 704 41.51 -28.58 -31.96
C PRO A 704 40.68 -29.49 -32.88
N ALA A 705 40.70 -29.16 -34.17
CA ALA A 705 40.07 -29.95 -35.21
C ALA A 705 40.86 -31.22 -35.57
N SER A 706 40.17 -32.35 -35.71
CA SER A 706 40.49 -33.52 -36.56
C SER A 706 39.22 -34.37 -36.67
N ALA A 707 38.53 -34.52 -37.81
CA ALA A 707 38.92 -35.06 -39.12
C ALA A 707 38.84 -36.60 -39.21
N LEU A 708 37.75 -37.11 -39.81
CA LEU A 708 37.63 -38.45 -40.41
C LEU A 708 36.61 -38.43 -41.58
N SER A 709 37.09 -38.33 -42.82
CA SER A 709 37.08 -39.41 -43.85
C SER A 709 35.90 -40.42 -43.87
N VAL A 710 35.32 -40.92 -44.98
CA VAL A 710 35.47 -40.75 -46.47
C VAL A 710 34.25 -41.45 -47.15
N ALA A 711 33.83 -41.01 -48.35
CA ALA A 711 33.34 -41.87 -49.45
C ALA A 711 33.09 -41.06 -50.76
N ASP A 712 33.55 -41.58 -51.90
CA ASP A 712 33.53 -40.96 -53.24
C ASP A 712 32.18 -41.04 -54.00
N THR A 713 32.02 -40.26 -55.08
CA THR A 713 31.92 -40.78 -56.49
C THR A 713 31.61 -39.67 -57.53
N THR A 714 32.63 -39.30 -58.31
CA THR A 714 32.62 -39.06 -59.78
C THR A 714 31.72 -37.99 -60.47
N THR A 715 32.37 -36.87 -60.82
CA THR A 715 32.53 -36.27 -62.18
C THR A 715 31.35 -36.21 -63.18
N LEU A 716 30.95 -34.98 -63.59
CA LEU A 716 31.03 -34.44 -64.99
C LEU A 716 30.47 -33.00 -65.11
N SER A 717 31.07 -32.20 -66.00
CA SER A 717 30.75 -30.78 -66.25
C SER A 717 30.24 -30.56 -67.72
N PRO A 718 30.11 -29.33 -68.23
CA PRO A 718 28.93 -28.45 -68.21
C PRO A 718 28.39 -28.20 -69.66
N PRO A 719 27.52 -27.21 -69.99
CA PRO A 719 27.97 -25.80 -70.20
C PRO A 719 26.91 -24.65 -70.13
N ARG A 720 27.39 -23.38 -70.06
CA ARG A 720 26.77 -22.07 -70.50
C ARG A 720 25.42 -21.66 -69.84
N GLY A 721 25.17 -20.44 -69.34
CA GLY A 721 25.78 -19.10 -69.53
C GLY A 721 25.11 -18.32 -70.70
N PRO A 722 24.93 -16.97 -70.68
CA PRO A 722 25.56 -15.95 -69.81
C PRO A 722 24.70 -14.74 -69.29
N ARG A 723 25.10 -14.21 -68.11
CA ARG A 723 25.34 -12.79 -67.69
C ARG A 723 24.68 -11.53 -68.33
N ARG A 724 24.43 -10.54 -67.42
CA ARG A 724 24.55 -9.04 -67.51
C ARG A 724 23.43 -8.25 -68.24
N ASP A 725 23.09 -6.99 -67.94
CA ASP A 725 23.50 -5.99 -66.91
C ASP A 725 22.42 -4.86 -66.75
N THR A 726 22.54 -3.99 -65.73
CA THR A 726 22.03 -2.58 -65.60
C THR A 726 20.52 -2.19 -65.48
N ASN A 727 20.23 -1.43 -64.39
CA ASN A 727 19.35 -0.23 -64.15
C ASN A 727 18.71 0.54 -65.36
N PRO A 728 17.79 1.54 -65.15
CA PRO A 728 16.67 1.69 -64.17
C PRO A 728 15.39 2.40 -64.75
N PHE A 729 14.35 2.60 -63.91
CA PHE A 729 13.25 3.60 -64.02
C PHE A 729 12.14 3.52 -65.11
N SER A 730 10.93 3.95 -64.66
CA SER A 730 9.77 4.50 -65.41
C SER A 730 8.61 3.63 -65.96
N GLU A 731 7.42 4.02 -65.47
CA GLU A 731 6.09 4.16 -66.11
C GLU A 731 5.13 2.98 -66.43
N ASP A 732 3.90 3.21 -65.97
CA ASP A 732 2.57 2.89 -66.53
C ASP A 732 2.23 1.51 -67.11
N VAL A 733 1.34 0.80 -66.42
CA VAL A 733 0.25 0.04 -67.05
C VAL A 733 -1.08 0.26 -66.32
N ARG A 734 -2.09 0.73 -67.08
CA ARG A 734 -3.51 0.80 -66.68
C ARG A 734 -4.14 -0.59 -66.66
N GLN A 735 -5.06 -0.87 -65.73
CA GLN A 735 -6.13 -1.83 -65.97
C GLN A 735 -7.36 -1.59 -65.07
N ASP A 736 -8.51 -1.42 -65.72
CA ASP A 736 -9.89 -1.31 -65.26
C ASP A 736 -10.75 -1.84 -66.43
N PRO A 737 -12.04 -2.21 -66.27
CA PRO A 737 -12.68 -2.92 -65.16
C PRO A 737 -13.62 -4.05 -65.68
N VAL A 738 -14.28 -4.82 -64.80
CA VAL A 738 -15.51 -5.58 -65.16
C VAL A 738 -16.59 -5.46 -64.07
N GLU A 739 -17.83 -5.34 -64.53
CA GLU A 739 -19.04 -4.78 -63.91
C GLU A 739 -19.87 -5.67 -62.94
N MET A 740 -20.88 -4.96 -62.38
CA MET A 740 -22.20 -5.37 -61.86
C MET A 740 -22.29 -5.52 -60.33
N GLY A 741 -23.20 -4.87 -59.59
CA GLY A 741 -24.53 -4.26 -59.85
C GLY A 741 -25.43 -4.70 -58.68
N MET A 742 -26.38 -3.95 -58.09
CA MET A 742 -27.20 -2.80 -58.49
C MET A 742 -27.58 -1.89 -57.29
N GLN A 743 -27.89 -0.61 -57.60
CA GLN A 743 -29.03 0.24 -57.17
C GLN A 743 -29.69 0.04 -55.77
N GLY A 744 -30.07 1.09 -55.02
CA GLY A 744 -30.04 2.53 -55.32
C GLY A 744 -30.79 3.39 -54.26
N SER A 745 -31.27 4.57 -54.70
CA SER A 745 -32.13 5.55 -53.99
C SER A 745 -31.44 6.69 -53.20
N GLN A 746 -31.59 7.90 -53.74
CA GLN A 746 -31.44 9.20 -53.06
C GLN A 746 -32.80 9.63 -52.46
N THR A 747 -32.83 10.40 -51.36
CA THR A 747 -33.20 11.84 -51.32
C THR A 747 -33.46 12.40 -49.91
N CYS A 748 -33.00 13.65 -49.73
CA CYS A 748 -33.58 14.80 -48.99
C CYS A 748 -34.13 14.74 -47.53
N GLU A 749 -33.62 15.71 -46.74
CA GLU A 749 -34.33 16.59 -45.78
C GLU A 749 -35.10 16.01 -44.57
N ALA A 750 -34.65 16.34 -43.35
CA ALA A 750 -35.13 17.52 -42.60
C ALA A 750 -34.68 17.49 -41.12
N SER A 751 -34.30 18.65 -40.55
CA SER A 751 -34.22 18.85 -39.09
C SER A 751 -35.63 18.99 -38.48
N PRO A 752 -35.76 18.83 -37.15
CA PRO A 752 -36.10 20.04 -36.38
C PRO A 752 -35.34 20.20 -35.04
N ASP A 753 -35.22 21.44 -34.59
CA ASP A 753 -34.75 21.86 -33.27
C ASP A 753 -35.67 21.39 -32.12
N VAL A 754 -35.09 21.00 -30.98
CA VAL A 754 -35.74 21.20 -29.65
C VAL A 754 -34.71 21.60 -28.58
N ALA A 755 -35.03 22.72 -27.92
CA ALA A 755 -34.45 23.40 -26.77
C ALA A 755 -33.48 22.68 -25.80
N HIS A 756 -32.44 23.42 -25.40
CA HIS A 756 -31.69 23.21 -24.16
C HIS A 756 -32.54 23.47 -22.89
N LEU A 757 -32.42 22.59 -21.90
CA LEU A 757 -32.63 22.91 -20.48
C LEU A 757 -31.55 22.25 -19.61
N SER A 758 -30.81 23.05 -18.87
CA SER A 758 -29.78 22.59 -17.92
C SER A 758 -30.39 22.21 -16.57
N PRO A 759 -30.00 21.10 -15.93
CA PRO A 759 -30.38 20.81 -14.55
C PRO A 759 -29.45 21.53 -13.55
N LEU A 760 -30.06 22.11 -12.51
CA LEU A 760 -29.38 22.73 -11.37
C LEU A 760 -28.67 21.68 -10.51
N SER A 761 -27.38 21.87 -10.26
CA SER A 761 -26.60 21.03 -9.33
C SER A 761 -26.80 21.48 -7.87
N PHE A 762 -27.61 20.71 -7.12
CA PHE A 762 -27.65 20.82 -5.66
C PHE A 762 -26.45 20.11 -5.04
N GLY A 763 -25.66 20.83 -4.24
CA GLY A 763 -24.62 20.25 -3.39
C GLY A 763 -25.24 19.55 -2.18
N VAL A 764 -24.77 18.34 -1.88
CA VAL A 764 -25.19 17.57 -0.69
C VAL A 764 -23.95 17.18 0.12
N ASP A 765 -23.93 17.60 1.39
CA ASP A 765 -22.88 17.27 2.35
C ASP A 765 -22.73 15.76 2.55
N ARG A 766 -21.50 15.25 2.44
CA ARG A 766 -21.14 13.91 2.92
C ARG A 766 -20.55 13.99 4.32
N ARG A 767 -21.37 13.68 5.35
CA ARG A 767 -20.85 13.28 6.66
C ARG A 767 -20.52 11.79 6.63
N SER A 768 -19.28 11.42 6.93
CA SER A 768 -18.85 10.03 7.02
C SER A 768 -19.24 9.43 8.38
N THR A 769 -20.03 8.36 8.39
CA THR A 769 -20.28 7.52 9.56
C THR A 769 -19.56 6.19 9.40
N ALA A 770 -18.51 5.95 10.18
CA ALA A 770 -17.78 4.69 10.16
C ALA A 770 -18.60 3.58 10.85
N GLY A 771 -19.06 2.59 10.07
CA GLY A 771 -19.79 1.42 10.57
C GLY A 771 -18.90 0.19 10.67
N THR A 772 -18.78 -0.38 11.88
CA THR A 772 -17.99 -1.60 12.14
C THR A 772 -18.63 -2.84 11.51
N LEU A 773 -17.92 -3.50 10.58
CA LEU A 773 -18.35 -4.76 9.98
C LEU A 773 -17.78 -5.97 10.75
N VAL A 774 -18.67 -6.78 11.33
CA VAL A 774 -18.35 -8.09 11.92
C VAL A 774 -18.53 -9.18 10.86
N GLY A 775 -17.44 -9.85 10.49
CA GLY A 775 -17.46 -11.01 9.59
C GLY A 775 -17.84 -12.30 10.34
N ALA A 776 -18.65 -13.16 9.72
CA ALA A 776 -19.07 -14.43 10.28
C ALA A 776 -18.79 -15.60 9.31
N ASP A 777 -18.08 -16.59 9.85
CA ASP A 777 -17.90 -18.01 9.48
C ASP A 777 -18.17 -18.53 8.07
N SER A 778 -17.27 -19.42 7.63
CA SER A 778 -17.54 -20.42 6.59
C SER A 778 -16.78 -21.70 6.87
N SER A 779 -17.53 -22.78 7.15
CA SER A 779 -17.02 -24.14 7.23
C SER A 779 -16.69 -24.68 5.83
N MET A 780 -15.60 -25.42 5.71
CA MET A 780 -15.16 -26.02 4.45
C MET A 780 -15.46 -27.52 4.42
N SER A 781 -16.29 -27.95 3.47
CA SER A 781 -16.50 -29.35 3.09
C SER A 781 -16.05 -29.56 1.64
N LEU A 782 -15.13 -30.50 1.42
CA LEU A 782 -14.53 -30.81 0.12
C LEU A 782 -15.41 -31.81 -0.68
N PRO A 783 -15.70 -31.54 -1.96
CA PRO A 783 -15.97 -32.60 -2.93
C PRO A 783 -14.66 -33.20 -3.42
N ARG A 784 -14.64 -34.53 -3.62
CA ARG A 784 -13.63 -35.20 -4.45
C ARG A 784 -14.08 -35.10 -5.89
N ASP A 785 -13.17 -34.80 -6.80
CA ASP A 785 -13.24 -35.31 -8.17
C ASP A 785 -11.86 -35.72 -8.67
N LYS A 786 -11.85 -36.78 -9.48
CA LYS A 786 -10.68 -37.31 -10.19
C LYS A 786 -10.92 -37.05 -11.68
N GLU A 787 -9.94 -36.49 -12.39
CA GLU A 787 -9.34 -37.16 -13.57
C GLU A 787 -8.26 -36.33 -14.28
N SER A 788 -7.15 -37.01 -14.58
CA SER A 788 -6.42 -36.97 -15.86
C SER A 788 -6.15 -35.64 -16.57
N ILE A 789 -4.96 -35.06 -16.36
CA ILE A 789 -4.20 -34.40 -17.44
C ILE A 789 -2.78 -34.98 -17.51
N ARG A 790 -2.32 -35.26 -18.73
CA ARG A 790 -1.04 -35.93 -19.03
C ARG A 790 0.16 -35.01 -18.85
N THR A 791 1.26 -35.61 -18.42
CA THR A 791 2.60 -35.01 -18.29
C THR A 791 3.25 -34.72 -19.64
N LEU A 792 3.87 -33.54 -19.77
CA LEU A 792 5.01 -33.29 -20.64
C LEU A 792 6.11 -32.64 -19.79
N SER A 793 7.13 -33.43 -19.45
CA SER A 793 8.33 -32.97 -18.74
C SER A 793 9.53 -33.18 -19.65
N THR A 794 10.14 -32.10 -20.10
CA THR A 794 11.40 -32.12 -20.84
C THR A 794 12.56 -32.40 -19.89
N GLU A 795 13.41 -33.36 -20.24
CA GLU A 795 14.56 -33.76 -19.44
C GLU A 795 15.68 -32.71 -19.48
N PHE A 796 16.39 -32.55 -18.36
CA PHE A 796 17.68 -31.86 -18.32
C PHE A 796 18.62 -32.64 -17.40
N THR A 797 19.66 -33.23 -17.99
CA THR A 797 20.70 -33.99 -17.28
C THR A 797 21.89 -33.09 -16.97
N PRO A 798 22.56 -33.30 -15.82
CA PRO A 798 23.94 -32.87 -15.63
C PRO A 798 24.85 -34.07 -15.34
N SER A 799 25.70 -34.36 -16.33
CA SER A 799 27.02 -35.01 -16.18
C SER A 799 28.05 -33.86 -16.05
N SER A 800 29.19 -33.92 -15.37
CA SER A 800 30.02 -35.04 -14.88
C SER A 800 30.91 -34.57 -13.71
N THR A 801 31.41 -35.53 -12.91
CA THR A 801 32.65 -35.38 -12.11
C THR A 801 33.59 -36.57 -12.42
N PRO A 802 34.92 -36.38 -12.41
CA PRO A 802 35.85 -37.33 -13.04
C PRO A 802 36.20 -38.53 -12.16
N GLN A 803 36.45 -39.68 -12.82
CA GLN A 803 37.02 -40.89 -12.21
C GLN A 803 38.56 -40.87 -12.22
N VAL A 804 39.16 -41.52 -11.22
CA VAL A 804 40.55 -41.99 -11.23
C VAL A 804 40.53 -43.53 -11.12
N ALA A 805 41.53 -44.19 -11.71
CA ALA A 805 41.54 -45.61 -12.08
C ALA A 805 41.67 -46.63 -10.90
N PRO A 806 41.39 -47.94 -11.14
CA PRO A 806 41.15 -48.94 -10.08
C PRO A 806 42.29 -49.99 -9.87
N THR A 807 42.19 -50.76 -8.78
CA THR A 807 43.07 -51.92 -8.50
C THR A 807 42.32 -53.15 -7.97
N ARG A 808 42.30 -54.25 -8.77
CA ARG A 808 42.22 -55.71 -8.46
C ARG A 808 41.26 -56.28 -7.37
N ILE A 809 40.20 -56.98 -7.81
CA ILE A 809 39.93 -58.47 -7.79
C ILE A 809 40.76 -59.33 -6.77
N PRO A 810 40.23 -60.42 -6.12
CA PRO A 810 39.15 -61.34 -6.56
C PRO A 810 38.03 -61.80 -5.57
N GLU A 811 36.96 -62.32 -6.18
CA GLU A 811 36.16 -63.56 -5.92
C GLU A 811 35.89 -64.10 -4.49
N CYS A 812 34.61 -64.40 -4.23
CA CYS A 812 34.12 -65.80 -4.11
C CYS A 812 32.58 -65.87 -4.22
N ALA A 813 32.04 -67.06 -4.48
CA ALA A 813 30.70 -67.27 -5.03
C ALA A 813 29.68 -67.93 -4.06
N ASP A 814 28.55 -68.34 -4.64
CA ASP A 814 27.62 -69.40 -4.22
C ASP A 814 26.41 -69.07 -3.31
N THR A 815 25.26 -69.05 -3.98
CA THR A 815 23.94 -69.55 -3.53
C THR A 815 23.90 -71.10 -3.72
N PRO A 816 22.82 -71.87 -3.43
CA PRO A 816 21.51 -71.54 -2.83
C PRO A 816 21.06 -72.55 -1.72
N SER A 817 19.85 -72.41 -1.16
CA SER A 817 18.89 -73.54 -1.04
C SER A 817 17.52 -73.20 -0.41
N THR A 818 16.54 -74.01 -0.81
CA THR A 818 15.08 -73.96 -0.57
C THR A 818 14.65 -74.75 0.68
N SER A 819 13.56 -74.36 1.37
CA SER A 819 12.43 -75.28 1.77
C SER A 819 11.34 -74.68 2.70
N SER A 820 10.17 -74.41 2.14
CA SER A 820 8.82 -74.98 2.41
C SER A 820 8.39 -75.66 3.75
N ARG A 821 7.09 -75.43 4.11
CA ARG A 821 6.12 -76.24 4.93
C ARG A 821 6.22 -76.15 6.48
N LEU A 822 5.16 -76.32 7.32
CA LEU A 822 3.68 -76.50 7.20
C LEU A 822 2.94 -76.26 8.56
N LEU A 823 1.63 -75.92 8.53
CA LEU A 823 0.57 -76.09 9.59
C LEU A 823 0.76 -75.35 10.94
N GLY A 824 -0.25 -74.83 11.67
CA GLY A 824 -1.73 -74.71 11.53
C GLY A 824 -2.23 -73.69 12.60
N ALA A 825 -3.51 -73.49 12.95
CA ALA A 825 -4.81 -74.02 12.52
C ALA A 825 -5.94 -72.99 12.86
N SER A 826 -7.14 -73.41 13.31
CA SER A 826 -8.25 -72.55 13.84
C SER A 826 -9.05 -73.32 14.92
N PRO A 827 -9.89 -72.68 15.77
CA PRO A 827 -11.33 -72.62 15.43
C PRO A 827 -12.18 -71.42 15.95
N ALA A 828 -13.00 -70.88 15.03
CA ALA A 828 -14.48 -70.75 15.07
C ALA A 828 -15.30 -69.82 16.04
N VAL A 829 -16.47 -69.40 15.50
CA VAL A 829 -17.72 -68.85 16.11
C VAL A 829 -17.69 -67.35 16.54
N GLY A 830 -18.68 -66.49 16.19
CA GLY A 830 -19.96 -66.71 15.50
C GLY A 830 -20.65 -65.45 14.94
N LYS A 831 -21.81 -65.63 14.28
CA LYS A 831 -22.52 -64.66 13.43
C LYS A 831 -23.54 -63.78 14.19
N LYS A 832 -23.85 -62.59 13.66
CA LYS A 832 -25.24 -62.08 13.61
C LYS A 832 -25.49 -61.03 12.52
N MET A 833 -26.56 -61.23 11.75
CA MET A 833 -27.22 -60.31 10.81
C MET A 833 -28.74 -60.52 11.02
N PRO A 834 -29.63 -59.53 10.84
CA PRO A 834 -30.55 -59.52 9.67
C PRO A 834 -31.06 -58.09 9.32
N PRO A 835 -32.14 -57.90 8.52
CA PRO A 835 -32.51 -58.51 7.23
C PRO A 835 -32.81 -57.48 6.10
N ASP A 836 -32.96 -57.97 4.87
CA ASP A 836 -33.52 -57.23 3.73
C ASP A 836 -35.05 -57.12 3.74
N GLY A 837 -35.59 -56.15 2.97
CA GLY A 837 -37.01 -56.00 2.63
C GLY A 837 -37.18 -55.55 1.17
N ASP A 838 -37.88 -56.36 0.38
CA ASP A 838 -37.96 -56.33 -1.09
C ASP A 838 -39.12 -55.48 -1.65
N ARG A 839 -38.93 -54.96 -2.89
CA ARG A 839 -39.89 -54.78 -4.02
C ARG A 839 -39.87 -53.42 -4.71
N GLY A 840 -39.95 -53.45 -6.05
CA GLY A 840 -40.40 -52.32 -6.88
C GLY A 840 -39.65 -52.14 -8.20
N ARG A 841 -40.01 -52.89 -9.24
CA ARG A 841 -39.41 -52.83 -10.59
C ARG A 841 -40.44 -52.34 -11.59
N GLU A 842 -40.22 -51.19 -12.22
CA GLU A 842 -40.88 -50.83 -13.49
C GLU A 842 -40.02 -49.85 -14.31
N SER A 843 -40.24 -49.82 -15.61
CA SER A 843 -39.32 -49.30 -16.63
C SER A 843 -39.90 -48.13 -17.43
N HIS A 844 -39.07 -47.20 -17.92
CA HIS A 844 -38.90 -46.91 -19.37
C HIS A 844 -38.11 -45.61 -19.67
N ALA A 845 -37.46 -45.65 -20.84
CA ALA A 845 -37.12 -44.54 -21.75
C ALA A 845 -36.06 -43.47 -21.35
N GLU A 846 -34.94 -43.50 -22.06
CA GLU A 846 -34.15 -42.29 -22.38
C GLU A 846 -34.91 -41.36 -23.34
N PRO A 847 -34.53 -40.07 -23.37
CA PRO A 847 -34.65 -39.27 -24.58
C PRO A 847 -33.32 -38.65 -25.03
N GLY A 848 -32.80 -39.16 -26.14
CA GLY A 848 -32.82 -38.41 -27.40
C GLY A 848 -32.20 -37.00 -27.40
N LYS A 849 -30.92 -36.94 -27.80
CA LYS A 849 -30.21 -35.72 -28.17
C LYS A 849 -30.79 -35.13 -29.47
N ALA A 850 -31.38 -33.93 -29.43
CA ALA A 850 -31.89 -33.24 -30.61
C ALA A 850 -31.45 -31.77 -30.68
N THR A 851 -30.97 -31.37 -31.85
CA THR A 851 -30.63 -30.00 -32.23
C THR A 851 -31.81 -29.33 -32.94
N ALA A 852 -32.21 -28.12 -32.54
CA ALA A 852 -32.63 -27.02 -33.44
C ALA A 852 -33.27 -25.85 -32.68
N GLY A 853 -33.13 -24.64 -33.25
CA GLY A 853 -34.17 -23.62 -33.21
C GLY A 853 -34.14 -22.64 -32.04
N THR A 854 -33.86 -21.37 -32.34
CA THR A 854 -34.15 -20.23 -31.48
C THR A 854 -35.55 -19.69 -31.82
N PRO A 855 -36.55 -19.74 -30.92
CA PRO A 855 -37.77 -18.96 -31.05
C PRO A 855 -37.70 -17.74 -30.13
N SER A 856 -37.74 -16.55 -30.71
CA SER A 856 -38.06 -15.32 -29.98
C SER A 856 -39.58 -15.19 -29.77
N THR A 857 -39.97 -14.20 -28.95
CA THR A 857 -41.33 -13.74 -28.60
C THR A 857 -42.22 -14.68 -27.75
N GLY A 858 -42.64 -14.18 -26.56
CA GLY A 858 -43.63 -14.86 -25.71
C GLY A 858 -43.50 -14.72 -24.19
N LEU A 859 -42.59 -13.88 -23.66
CA LEU A 859 -42.44 -13.72 -22.20
C LEU A 859 -43.70 -13.12 -21.55
N ARG A 860 -44.50 -13.97 -20.90
CA ARG A 860 -45.43 -13.53 -19.86
C ARG A 860 -44.64 -12.87 -18.74
N ALA A 861 -45.05 -11.68 -18.32
CA ALA A 861 -44.47 -11.00 -17.17
C ALA A 861 -44.52 -11.88 -15.91
N GLY A 862 -43.45 -11.88 -15.11
CA GLY A 862 -43.50 -12.46 -13.75
C GLY A 862 -42.17 -12.83 -13.11
N CYS A 863 -41.18 -13.31 -13.88
CA CYS A 863 -39.92 -13.82 -13.33
C CYS A 863 -38.70 -13.39 -14.16
N LEU A 864 -37.72 -12.75 -13.52
CA LEU A 864 -36.42 -12.41 -14.11
C LEU A 864 -35.32 -13.10 -13.30
N ARG A 865 -34.45 -13.89 -13.96
CA ARG A 865 -33.40 -14.69 -13.32
C ARG A 865 -32.04 -14.40 -13.91
N ALA A 866 -31.01 -14.31 -13.07
CA ALA A 866 -29.62 -14.24 -13.49
C ALA A 866 -28.72 -15.09 -12.57
N GLU A 867 -27.57 -15.51 -13.10
CA GLU A 867 -26.40 -15.87 -12.30
C GLU A 867 -25.48 -14.64 -12.22
N VAL A 868 -24.92 -14.39 -11.04
CA VAL A 868 -24.11 -13.20 -10.77
C VAL A 868 -22.95 -13.54 -9.84
N HIS A 869 -21.84 -12.84 -9.99
CA HIS A 869 -20.79 -12.84 -8.98
C HIS A 869 -21.04 -11.75 -7.95
N ARG A 870 -21.22 -12.13 -6.68
CA ARG A 870 -21.17 -11.16 -5.58
C ARG A 870 -19.76 -10.60 -5.47
N LEU A 871 -19.64 -9.28 -5.45
CA LEU A 871 -18.37 -8.59 -5.27
C LEU A 871 -18.16 -8.23 -3.79
N THR A 872 -16.90 -8.11 -3.41
CA THR A 872 -16.47 -7.51 -2.14
C THR A 872 -15.35 -6.51 -2.40
N THR A 873 -15.34 -5.40 -1.67
CA THR A 873 -14.28 -4.40 -1.71
C THR A 873 -13.01 -4.94 -1.06
N GLY A 874 -11.92 -5.02 -1.82
CA GLY A 874 -10.57 -5.27 -1.34
C GLY A 874 -9.66 -4.05 -1.55
N VAL A 875 -8.39 -4.17 -1.13
CA VAL A 875 -7.39 -3.08 -1.21
C VAL A 875 -7.12 -2.62 -2.66
N GLN A 876 -7.35 -3.50 -3.64
CA GLN A 876 -7.19 -3.24 -5.09
C GLN A 876 -8.54 -3.01 -5.81
N GLY A 877 -9.60 -2.64 -5.09
CA GLY A 877 -10.94 -2.45 -5.64
C GLY A 877 -11.82 -3.69 -5.57
N TRP A 878 -12.68 -3.91 -6.56
CA TRP A 878 -13.68 -4.98 -6.55
C TRP A 878 -13.08 -6.36 -6.79
N LYS A 879 -13.42 -7.32 -5.93
CA LYS A 879 -13.05 -8.73 -6.09
C LYS A 879 -14.30 -9.63 -6.10
N ARG A 880 -14.41 -10.51 -7.10
CA ARG A 880 -15.41 -11.60 -7.12
C ARG A 880 -15.24 -12.49 -5.88
N HIS A 881 -16.30 -12.62 -5.09
CA HIS A 881 -16.30 -13.36 -3.83
C HIS A 881 -16.98 -14.73 -3.96
N ASP A 882 -18.21 -14.77 -4.47
CA ASP A 882 -18.96 -16.02 -4.73
C ASP A 882 -20.01 -15.85 -5.82
N CYS A 883 -20.23 -16.89 -6.64
CA CYS A 883 -21.36 -16.94 -7.57
C CYS A 883 -22.67 -17.25 -6.84
N ARG A 884 -23.77 -16.59 -7.25
CA ARG A 884 -25.12 -16.70 -6.69
C ARG A 884 -26.14 -16.58 -7.81
N SER A 885 -27.28 -17.23 -7.67
CA SER A 885 -28.46 -16.91 -8.48
C SER A 885 -29.26 -15.77 -7.83
N LEU A 886 -29.81 -14.89 -8.66
CA LEU A 886 -30.85 -13.92 -8.29
C LEU A 886 -32.13 -14.26 -9.06
N LEU A 887 -33.29 -14.19 -8.41
CA LEU A 887 -34.60 -14.32 -9.02
C LEU A 887 -35.53 -13.23 -8.50
N VAL A 888 -35.97 -12.33 -9.38
CA VAL A 888 -37.12 -11.46 -9.13
C VAL A 888 -38.38 -12.24 -9.47
N THR A 889 -39.33 -12.35 -8.53
CA THR A 889 -40.62 -13.01 -8.74
C THR A 889 -41.71 -12.32 -7.92
N GLY A 890 -42.78 -11.86 -8.58
CA GLY A 890 -43.76 -10.99 -7.95
C GLY A 890 -43.12 -9.72 -7.37
N SER A 891 -43.41 -9.39 -6.11
CA SER A 891 -42.78 -8.26 -5.39
C SER A 891 -41.48 -8.63 -4.65
N GLN A 892 -40.93 -9.83 -4.87
CA GLN A 892 -39.82 -10.36 -4.09
C GLN A 892 -38.55 -10.55 -4.94
N LEU A 893 -37.41 -10.24 -4.33
CA LEU A 893 -36.09 -10.61 -4.82
C LEU A 893 -35.52 -11.74 -3.95
N LEU A 894 -35.25 -12.89 -4.58
CA LEU A 894 -34.68 -14.07 -3.96
C LEU A 894 -33.17 -14.10 -4.26
N ILE A 895 -32.36 -14.06 -3.20
CA ILE A 895 -30.89 -14.19 -3.27
C ILE A 895 -30.53 -15.59 -2.79
N TYR A 896 -30.03 -16.43 -3.70
CA TYR A 896 -29.72 -17.83 -3.40
C TYR A 896 -28.38 -18.01 -2.65
N GLU A 897 -28.19 -19.19 -2.06
CA GLU A 897 -26.93 -19.67 -1.48
C GLU A 897 -25.78 -19.66 -2.52
N LYS A 898 -24.53 -19.80 -2.05
CA LYS A 898 -23.35 -19.81 -2.94
C LYS A 898 -23.44 -21.02 -3.88
N GLY A 899 -23.48 -20.77 -5.20
CA GLY A 899 -23.59 -21.81 -6.22
C GLY A 899 -24.89 -22.63 -6.17
N SER A 900 -25.93 -22.17 -5.48
CA SER A 900 -27.23 -22.84 -5.47
C SER A 900 -28.23 -22.11 -6.37
N VAL A 901 -29.09 -22.89 -7.02
CA VAL A 901 -30.24 -22.44 -7.79
C VAL A 901 -31.58 -22.72 -7.08
N ASP A 902 -31.56 -23.44 -5.96
CA ASP A 902 -32.76 -23.93 -5.27
C ASP A 902 -32.86 -23.47 -3.80
N GLN A 903 -31.73 -23.26 -3.12
CA GLN A 903 -31.72 -22.83 -1.71
C GLN A 903 -31.63 -21.30 -1.60
N VAL A 904 -32.71 -20.67 -1.16
CA VAL A 904 -32.79 -19.21 -0.97
C VAL A 904 -32.15 -18.82 0.36
N LYS A 905 -31.09 -17.99 0.31
CA LYS A 905 -30.41 -17.46 1.51
C LYS A 905 -31.15 -16.26 2.11
N THR A 906 -31.59 -15.36 1.24
CA THR A 906 -32.30 -14.13 1.62
C THR A 906 -33.49 -13.94 0.68
N VAL A 907 -34.68 -13.74 1.27
CA VAL A 907 -35.84 -13.16 0.59
C VAL A 907 -35.83 -11.66 0.93
N VAL A 908 -36.02 -10.81 -0.07
CA VAL A 908 -36.14 -9.35 0.09
C VAL A 908 -37.47 -8.92 -0.50
N ASP A 909 -38.31 -8.26 0.29
CA ASP A 909 -39.62 -7.76 -0.18
C ASP A 909 -39.49 -6.34 -0.73
N VAL A 910 -39.41 -6.24 -2.06
CA VAL A 910 -39.24 -4.98 -2.79
C VAL A 910 -40.49 -4.10 -2.64
N GLY A 911 -41.67 -4.71 -2.67
CA GLY A 911 -42.96 -4.04 -2.50
C GLY A 911 -43.18 -3.48 -1.08
N ALA A 912 -42.60 -4.12 -0.07
CA ALA A 912 -42.59 -3.62 1.32
C ALA A 912 -41.52 -2.53 1.58
N GLY A 913 -40.75 -2.12 0.56
CA GLY A 913 -39.67 -1.15 0.71
C GLY A 913 -38.46 -1.69 1.49
N GLU A 914 -38.18 -3.00 1.41
CA GLU A 914 -36.92 -3.55 1.93
C GLU A 914 -35.73 -3.21 1.02
N VAL A 915 -35.93 -2.96 -0.28
CA VAL A 915 -34.90 -2.35 -1.15
C VAL A 915 -34.98 -0.84 -1.01
N GLU A 916 -33.92 -0.22 -0.48
CA GLU A 916 -33.80 1.23 -0.38
C GLU A 916 -33.26 1.83 -1.68
N ARG A 917 -32.20 1.22 -2.23
CA ARG A 917 -31.54 1.70 -3.43
C ARG A 917 -31.08 0.55 -4.31
N CYS A 918 -31.34 0.65 -5.61
CA CYS A 918 -30.77 -0.21 -6.65
C CYS A 918 -30.23 0.68 -7.77
N CYS A 919 -28.98 0.53 -8.17
CA CYS A 919 -28.40 1.29 -9.28
C CYS A 919 -27.16 0.61 -9.87
N LEU A 920 -26.91 0.83 -11.17
CA LEU A 920 -25.65 0.45 -11.80
C LEU A 920 -24.52 1.37 -11.33
N VAL A 921 -23.37 0.77 -11.01
CA VAL A 921 -22.12 1.46 -10.63
C VAL A 921 -21.06 1.37 -11.73
N GLY A 922 -21.24 0.43 -12.67
CA GLY A 922 -20.43 0.29 -13.88
C GLY A 922 -21.06 -0.69 -14.85
N PRO A 923 -20.46 -0.93 -16.04
CA PRO A 923 -20.97 -1.89 -17.02
C PRO A 923 -21.09 -3.29 -16.39
N GLY A 924 -22.32 -3.80 -16.27
CA GLY A 924 -22.59 -5.10 -15.65
C GLY A 924 -22.53 -5.15 -14.12
N ILE A 925 -22.27 -4.04 -13.42
CA ILE A 925 -22.17 -4.03 -11.94
C ILE A 925 -23.35 -3.29 -11.31
N MET A 926 -24.21 -4.03 -10.62
CA MET A 926 -25.35 -3.53 -9.85
C MET A 926 -25.00 -3.40 -8.36
N SER A 927 -25.31 -2.25 -7.78
CA SER A 927 -25.32 -2.03 -6.33
C SER A 927 -26.76 -2.14 -5.80
N LEU A 928 -26.94 -2.87 -4.70
CA LEU A 928 -28.23 -3.14 -4.09
C LEU A 928 -28.16 -2.93 -2.57
N GLU A 929 -28.92 -1.97 -2.07
CA GLU A 929 -29.01 -1.58 -0.67
C GLU A 929 -30.33 -2.06 -0.07
N VAL A 930 -30.24 -2.92 0.95
CA VAL A 930 -31.38 -3.67 1.51
C VAL A 930 -31.50 -3.45 3.02
N HIS A 931 -32.67 -3.00 3.45
CA HIS A 931 -33.11 -3.01 4.84
C HIS A 931 -33.75 -4.35 5.19
N ARG A 932 -33.10 -5.13 6.07
CA ARG A 932 -33.68 -6.36 6.63
C ARG A 932 -34.04 -6.18 8.09
N LYS A 933 -35.15 -6.78 8.53
CA LYS A 933 -35.40 -6.93 9.98
C LYS A 933 -34.26 -7.75 10.59
N LYS A 934 -33.67 -7.24 11.68
CA LYS A 934 -32.57 -7.92 12.39
C LYS A 934 -33.04 -9.29 12.88
N ARG A 935 -32.77 -10.34 12.11
CA ARG A 935 -33.09 -11.73 12.49
C ARG A 935 -32.45 -11.98 13.85
N ARG A 936 -33.27 -12.36 14.85
CA ARG A 936 -32.76 -12.91 16.11
C ARG A 936 -31.93 -14.13 15.74
N SER A 937 -30.62 -14.06 15.92
CA SER A 937 -29.72 -15.17 15.57
C SER A 937 -30.09 -16.37 16.43
N SER A 938 -30.70 -17.37 15.79
CA SER A 938 -31.18 -18.59 16.44
C SER A 938 -30.06 -19.50 16.95
N SER A 939 -28.80 -19.16 16.70
CA SER A 939 -27.64 -20.02 16.90
C SER A 939 -26.79 -19.76 18.16
N LEU A 940 -26.89 -18.60 18.85
CA LEU A 940 -25.98 -18.33 20.00
C LEU A 940 -26.53 -17.49 21.17
N GLY A 941 -27.85 -17.26 21.25
CA GLY A 941 -28.45 -16.35 22.24
C GLY A 941 -29.50 -16.98 23.16
N ARG A 942 -29.12 -17.93 24.03
CA ARG A 942 -30.05 -18.57 24.99
C ARG A 942 -29.78 -18.32 26.47
N PHE A 943 -28.77 -17.52 26.81
CA PHE A 943 -28.40 -17.18 28.20
C PHE A 943 -28.24 -15.67 28.42
N THR A 944 -29.34 -14.91 28.28
CA THR A 944 -29.48 -13.62 28.97
C THR A 944 -30.80 -13.61 29.75
N SER A 945 -30.72 -13.20 31.01
CA SER A 945 -31.81 -13.27 32.00
C SER A 945 -32.97 -12.33 31.64
N PRO A 946 -34.24 -12.70 31.92
CA PRO A 946 -35.39 -11.85 31.61
C PRO A 946 -35.50 -10.68 32.59
N HIS A 947 -34.83 -9.56 32.30
CA HIS A 947 -35.13 -8.29 32.96
C HIS A 947 -36.32 -7.57 32.33
N ARG A 948 -37.29 -7.27 33.19
CA ARG A 948 -38.69 -6.93 32.86
C ARG A 948 -38.84 -5.42 32.65
N GLY A 949 -38.22 -4.88 31.60
CA GLY A 949 -38.31 -3.47 31.23
C GLY A 949 -39.17 -3.24 29.98
N GLY A 950 -40.36 -2.64 30.14
CA GLY A 950 -41.32 -2.37 29.07
C GLY A 950 -40.95 -1.18 28.16
N GLY A 951 -39.75 -1.18 27.60
CA GLY A 951 -39.33 -0.17 26.61
C GLY A 951 -39.87 -0.47 25.22
N SER A 952 -40.39 0.57 24.53
CA SER A 952 -40.86 0.46 23.15
C SER A 952 -39.78 -0.15 22.24
N ARG A 953 -40.09 -1.28 21.59
CA ARG A 953 -39.15 -1.94 20.66
C ARG A 953 -39.06 -1.11 19.39
N SER A 954 -38.06 -0.23 19.33
CA SER A 954 -37.56 0.30 18.07
C SER A 954 -37.21 -0.87 17.15
N ASP A 955 -37.90 -0.95 16.01
CA ASP A 955 -37.77 -2.03 15.03
C ASP A 955 -36.48 -1.80 14.22
N ALA A 956 -35.34 -1.99 14.87
CA ALA A 956 -34.01 -1.71 14.33
C ALA A 956 -33.73 -2.58 13.09
N ARG A 957 -33.94 -1.98 11.92
CA ARG A 957 -33.59 -2.54 10.60
C ARG A 957 -32.07 -2.55 10.46
N GLU A 958 -31.52 -3.65 9.96
CA GLU A 958 -30.12 -3.77 9.59
C GLU A 958 -30.02 -3.44 8.09
N GLN A 959 -29.27 -2.40 7.75
CA GLN A 959 -28.97 -2.02 6.37
C GLN A 959 -27.84 -2.92 5.84
N LYS A 960 -27.97 -3.41 4.60
CA LYS A 960 -26.95 -4.23 3.93
C LYS A 960 -26.75 -3.81 2.49
N LEU A 961 -25.50 -3.56 2.15
CA LEU A 961 -25.07 -3.21 0.80
C LEU A 961 -24.47 -4.44 0.11
N TYR A 962 -24.99 -4.74 -1.07
CA TYR A 962 -24.54 -5.82 -1.95
C TYR A 962 -24.07 -5.24 -3.28
N PHE A 963 -23.09 -5.90 -3.89
CA PHE A 963 -22.62 -5.60 -5.23
C PHE A 963 -22.61 -6.89 -6.04
N PHE A 964 -23.18 -6.85 -7.24
CA PHE A 964 -23.34 -8.02 -8.11
C PHE A 964 -22.83 -7.67 -9.52
N GLU A 965 -21.90 -8.48 -10.00
CA GLU A 965 -21.42 -8.47 -11.38
C GLU A 965 -22.22 -9.49 -12.19
N PHE A 966 -22.86 -9.02 -13.25
CA PHE A 966 -23.57 -9.79 -14.27
C PHE A 966 -22.66 -10.03 -15.47
N ASP A 967 -22.83 -11.14 -16.17
CA ASP A 967 -22.08 -11.43 -17.40
C ASP A 967 -22.33 -10.40 -18.52
N HIS A 968 -23.49 -9.74 -18.51
CA HIS A 968 -23.89 -8.74 -19.49
C HIS A 968 -24.47 -7.48 -18.84
N ALA A 969 -24.07 -6.31 -19.35
CA ALA A 969 -24.55 -5.01 -18.86
C ALA A 969 -26.06 -4.81 -19.05
N THR A 970 -26.64 -5.40 -20.10
CA THR A 970 -28.09 -5.40 -20.34
C THR A 970 -28.85 -6.16 -19.26
N ALA A 971 -28.39 -7.35 -18.86
CA ALA A 971 -29.02 -8.12 -17.79
C ALA A 971 -28.99 -7.40 -16.43
N ALA A 972 -27.90 -6.66 -16.14
CA ALA A 972 -27.81 -5.81 -14.95
C ALA A 972 -28.83 -4.64 -14.99
N GLN A 973 -29.00 -4.01 -16.17
CA GLN A 973 -29.98 -2.95 -16.38
C GLN A 973 -31.42 -3.49 -16.23
N GLU A 974 -31.75 -4.62 -16.87
CA GLU A 974 -33.05 -5.29 -16.76
C GLU A 974 -33.41 -5.62 -15.30
N PHE A 975 -32.43 -6.07 -14.50
CA PHE A 975 -32.62 -6.28 -13.06
C PHE A 975 -32.85 -4.98 -12.28
N CYS A 976 -32.15 -3.90 -12.62
CA CYS A 976 -32.37 -2.58 -11.99
C CYS A 976 -33.77 -2.06 -12.31
N ASP A 977 -34.18 -2.12 -13.58
CA ASP A 977 -35.48 -1.63 -14.05
C ASP A 977 -36.63 -2.47 -13.47
N ALA A 978 -36.47 -3.79 -13.41
CA ALA A 978 -37.43 -4.68 -12.76
C ALA A 978 -37.59 -4.35 -11.27
N LEU A 979 -36.50 -4.17 -10.53
CA LEU A 979 -36.55 -3.81 -9.11
C LEU A 979 -37.13 -2.41 -8.89
N ALA A 980 -36.79 -1.44 -9.72
CA ALA A 980 -37.37 -0.09 -9.67
C ALA A 980 -38.88 -0.09 -9.95
N SER A 981 -39.35 -0.93 -10.90
CA SER A 981 -40.78 -1.08 -11.21
C SER A 981 -41.61 -1.72 -10.10
N LEU A 982 -40.95 -2.45 -9.19
CA LEU A 982 -41.56 -3.13 -8.04
C LEU A 982 -41.48 -2.33 -6.73
N GLN A 983 -40.65 -1.29 -6.65
CA GLN A 983 -40.63 -0.41 -5.49
C GLN A 983 -41.97 0.35 -5.40
N PRO A 984 -42.56 0.47 -4.20
CA PRO A 984 -43.75 1.28 -4.03
C PRO A 984 -43.41 2.73 -4.41
N LEU A 985 -44.26 3.35 -5.24
CA LEU A 985 -44.12 4.77 -5.57
C LEU A 985 -44.01 5.57 -4.26
N PRO A 986 -43.00 6.44 -4.11
CA PRO A 986 -42.88 7.25 -2.90
C PRO A 986 -44.15 8.08 -2.75
N ASN A 987 -44.82 7.96 -1.59
CA ASN A 987 -45.99 8.78 -1.25
C ASN A 987 -45.60 10.26 -1.43
N ARG A 988 -46.21 10.89 -2.44
CA ARG A 988 -46.02 12.31 -2.78
C ARG A 988 -46.71 13.23 -1.79
#